data_AF-A0A1U8A9I7-F1
#
_entry.id   AF-A0A1U8A9I7-F1
#
_cell.length_a   1.000
_cell.length_b   1.000
_cell.length_c   1.000
_cell.angle_alpha   90.00
_cell.angle_beta   90.00
_cell.angle_gamma   90.00
#
_symmetry.space_group_name_H-M   'P 1'
#
loop_
_entity.id
_entity.type
_entity.pdbx_description
1 polymer ?
#
loop_
_entity_poly.entity_id
_entity_poly.type
_entity_poly.pdbx_seq_one_letter_code
_entity_poly.pdbx_strand_id
1 'polypeptide(L)'
;MAGVNETLGLSLVERSCLLPSSGSLLNHRLNWQPNKLRFTPVLLSPEQRRVHLRRVSRIPIAAISENFVIVAVEEQPVKFKVRAVVTVRKKHKEDLKETIVKHLDALTDKIGRNVVLQLVSTEVDSKTKAPKKSSEAVLNWSKKWNVRSERVNYTAEFTVDSSFGIPGAITVSNKHQKEFFLENITIEGFACGPVHFACNSWVQSTKDHPGSRIFFSNKPYLPWETPDGLKELREKELRGLRGDGKGARKLSDRIYDYDTYKDLGNPDKGVEFSRATLGGEDIPYPRRCRTGRPPTETDMNAESRAEKPVPIYVPRDEAFEESKQKTFSVGRLKAVLHNLIPSLFASLSADDNHDFKDFCDVDSLYKEGLLLKLGLQDELMKKLPLPNIVSKLQESSQSLLRYDTPTIVSRDKFAWLRDDEFARQTLAGINPVSIRRLEVFPPVSQLDPEVYGPQESALKEEHIVGYLGGLSVQQAMEENKLFTLDYHDIYLPFLERINALEGRKAYATRTIFFLTPLGTLKPIAIELSLPYTGSHSQSTRVLTPPVDATTSWLWQLARAHVCSNDAGVHQLVNHWLRTHASIEPFVIAAHRQLSAMHPIFKLLDPHMRYTLDINALARQTLISAEGVIESCFTPGPYCMEISAAAYRSLWRFDLEGLPADLIRRGMAVLDLTQPHGLKLLIEDYPYANDGLLIWDAIESWVRTYVNHYYGDSSSSIRTDTELQAWYSESINQGHADLRHQSWWPSLSTVDDLVSILTTLIWLASAQHAALNFGQYPYGGYVPNRPPLMRRLLPQEDDPEYANFRADPHRFFLSSLPTLLQATQFMAVVDTLSTHSPDEEYLGERQQPSTWSGDAEIIEALYGFSAEIRGIEKEIQKRNHDPNLRNRCGAGVLPYELLVPSSEPGVTCRGVPNSVSI
;
A
#
# COMPACT_ATOMS: atom_id res chain seq x y z
N MET A 1 -52.05 38.92 17.83
CA MET A 1 -52.80 38.98 19.11
C MET A 1 -51.80 38.60 20.20
N ALA A 2 -51.12 39.58 20.80
CA ALA A 2 -51.61 40.44 21.89
C ALA A 2 -51.51 39.74 23.26
N GLY A 3 -50.42 40.08 23.96
CA GLY A 3 -50.39 40.28 25.41
C GLY A 3 -50.08 39.05 26.27
N VAL A 4 -49.36 39.16 27.38
CA VAL A 4 -48.86 40.35 28.09
C VAL A 4 -47.97 39.83 29.24
N ASN A 5 -46.79 40.45 29.39
CA ASN A 5 -46.16 40.93 30.64
C ASN A 5 -45.74 39.92 31.75
N GLU A 6 -44.68 40.14 32.53
CA GLU A 6 -43.79 41.29 32.70
C GLU A 6 -42.64 40.93 33.67
N THR A 7 -41.45 41.49 33.39
CA THR A 7 -40.50 42.14 34.33
C THR A 7 -39.83 41.31 35.45
N LEU A 8 -38.64 41.61 35.99
CA LEU A 8 -37.59 42.66 35.96
C LEU A 8 -36.36 41.92 36.54
N GLY A 9 -35.08 42.16 36.29
CA GLY A 9 -34.36 43.34 35.86
C GLY A 9 -32.98 43.32 36.57
N LEU A 10 -31.91 43.38 35.76
CA LEU A 10 -30.61 44.05 36.00
C LEU A 10 -29.75 43.67 37.23
N SER A 11 -28.50 43.23 36.99
CA SER A 11 -27.36 44.16 36.90
C SER A 11 -26.09 43.52 36.34
N LEU A 12 -25.30 44.36 35.67
CA LEU A 12 -23.96 44.13 35.12
C LEU A 12 -22.89 44.20 36.22
N VAL A 13 -21.77 43.50 36.03
CA VAL A 13 -20.42 44.07 35.82
C VAL A 13 -19.34 42.99 35.96
N GLU A 14 -18.41 43.07 35.02
CA GLU A 14 -17.16 42.33 34.84
C GLU A 14 -16.25 42.26 36.07
N ARG A 15 -15.49 41.16 36.20
CA ARG A 15 -14.02 41.22 36.33
C ARG A 15 -13.37 39.85 36.16
N SER A 16 -12.18 39.93 35.60
CA SER A 16 -11.30 38.92 35.05
C SER A 16 -10.40 38.22 36.09
N CYS A 17 -9.72 37.17 35.59
CA CYS A 17 -8.51 36.50 36.08
C CYS A 17 -8.69 35.38 37.13
N LEU A 18 -8.38 34.13 36.73
CA LEU A 18 -7.16 33.40 37.13
C LEU A 18 -7.19 31.94 36.60
N LEU A 19 -6.08 31.50 36.01
CA LEU A 19 -5.76 30.12 35.62
C LEU A 19 -5.51 29.23 36.88
N PRO A 20 -5.05 27.97 36.77
CA PRO A 20 -5.84 26.76 36.63
C PRO A 20 -5.63 25.79 37.82
N SER A 21 -6.63 24.97 38.17
CA SER A 21 -6.44 23.93 39.19
C SER A 21 -5.78 22.69 38.59
N SER A 22 -4.56 22.42 39.08
CA SER A 22 -3.81 21.19 38.97
C SER A 22 -4.51 20.04 39.71
N GLY A 23 -4.79 18.94 39.00
CA GLY A 23 -5.16 17.65 39.61
C GLY A 23 -3.97 16.69 39.53
N SER A 24 -3.21 16.55 40.62
CA SER A 24 -2.22 15.50 40.77
C SER A 24 -2.91 14.18 41.11
N LEU A 25 -2.61 13.10 40.38
CA LEU A 25 -2.89 11.75 40.81
C LEU A 25 -1.58 11.05 41.15
N LEU A 26 -1.50 10.61 42.40
CA LEU A 26 -0.40 9.91 43.05
C LEU A 26 -0.19 8.53 42.45
N ASN A 27 1.01 8.28 41.94
CA ASN A 27 1.52 6.96 41.57
C ASN A 27 1.87 6.16 42.84
N HIS A 28 1.16 5.06 43.07
CA HIS A 28 1.60 4.02 44.00
C HIS A 28 2.70 3.17 43.35
N ARG A 29 3.91 3.29 43.88
CA ARG A 29 5.05 2.40 43.61
C ARG A 29 4.81 1.04 44.24
N LEU A 30 4.91 -0.03 43.45
CA LEU A 30 5.13 -1.39 43.92
C LEU A 30 6.53 -1.84 43.45
N ASN A 31 7.44 -1.92 44.41
CA ASN A 31 8.77 -2.51 44.27
C ASN A 31 8.66 -4.03 44.14
N TRP A 32 9.22 -4.61 43.08
CA TRP A 32 9.55 -6.03 43.01
C TRP A 32 11.04 -6.18 42.72
N GLN A 33 11.76 -6.80 43.65
CA GLN A 33 13.18 -7.15 43.55
C GLN A 33 13.37 -8.43 42.72
N PRO A 34 14.42 -8.54 41.87
CA PRO A 34 14.77 -9.79 41.22
C PRO A 34 15.85 -10.56 42.00
N ASN A 35 15.58 -11.84 42.25
CA ASN A 35 16.53 -12.80 42.81
C ASN A 35 17.66 -13.11 41.82
N LYS A 36 18.89 -13.03 42.32
CA LYS A 36 20.13 -13.40 41.64
C LYS A 36 20.31 -14.93 41.66
N LEU A 37 20.50 -15.54 40.49
CA LEU A 37 21.20 -16.83 40.36
C LEU A 37 22.27 -16.68 39.27
N ARG A 38 23.52 -16.83 39.70
CA ARG A 38 24.73 -16.84 38.86
C ARG A 38 25.02 -18.28 38.44
N PHE A 39 25.19 -18.54 37.15
CA PHE A 39 25.89 -19.72 36.66
C PHE A 39 26.96 -19.28 35.66
N THR A 40 28.20 -19.63 35.98
CA THR A 40 29.41 -19.50 35.14
C THR A 40 29.51 -20.67 34.16
N PRO A 41 29.92 -20.46 32.90
CA PRO A 41 30.25 -21.54 31.98
C PRO A 41 31.73 -21.92 32.08
N VAL A 42 32.02 -23.23 32.11
CA VAL A 42 33.36 -23.80 31.98
C VAL A 42 33.50 -24.37 30.57
N LEU A 43 34.52 -23.89 29.85
CA LEU A 43 35.01 -24.44 28.58
C LEU A 43 35.67 -25.81 28.80
N LEU A 44 35.41 -26.77 27.90
CA LEU A 44 36.36 -27.85 27.59
C LEU A 44 36.34 -28.16 26.08
N SER A 45 37.55 -28.19 25.50
CA SER A 45 37.88 -28.54 24.11
C SER A 45 38.28 -30.02 23.96
N PRO A 46 38.39 -30.57 22.73
CA PRO A 46 38.35 -32.01 22.45
C PRO A 46 39.72 -32.69 22.38
N GLU A 47 39.82 -33.93 22.87
CA GLU A 47 40.99 -34.80 22.67
C GLU A 47 40.76 -35.83 21.55
N GLN A 48 41.75 -35.91 20.65
CA GLN A 48 41.91 -36.90 19.59
C GLN A 48 42.42 -38.24 20.15
N ARG A 49 41.90 -39.38 19.66
CA ARG A 49 42.67 -40.64 19.62
C ARG A 49 42.34 -41.48 18.36
N ARG A 50 43.37 -41.69 17.54
CA ARG A 50 43.49 -42.71 16.47
C ARG A 50 44.11 -43.99 17.04
N VAL A 51 43.62 -45.18 16.68
CA VAL A 51 44.39 -46.46 16.63
C VAL A 51 43.70 -47.41 15.62
N HIS A 52 44.22 -47.56 14.39
CA HIS A 52 45.02 -48.68 13.84
C HIS A 52 44.29 -50.00 13.53
N LEU A 53 44.23 -50.29 12.23
CA LEU A 53 43.86 -51.54 11.57
C LEU A 53 44.92 -52.63 11.78
N ARG A 54 44.47 -53.87 12.02
CA ARG A 54 45.24 -55.09 11.73
C ARG A 54 44.38 -56.10 10.99
N ARG A 55 44.96 -56.66 9.94
CA ARG A 55 44.40 -57.59 8.96
C ARG A 55 44.91 -59.00 9.29
N VAL A 56 44.04 -60.01 9.42
CA VAL A 56 44.42 -61.43 9.40
C VAL A 56 43.37 -62.25 8.63
N SER A 57 43.87 -63.31 8.01
CA SER A 57 43.42 -64.16 6.91
C SER A 57 42.17 -65.04 7.11
N ARG A 58 41.48 -65.31 5.98
CA ARG A 58 40.55 -66.43 5.72
C ARG A 58 41.33 -67.75 5.53
N ILE A 59 40.79 -68.93 5.89
CA ILE A 59 40.11 -69.96 5.03
C ILE A 59 39.36 -70.99 5.97
N PRO A 60 38.61 -72.03 5.50
CA PRO A 60 37.15 -72.12 5.60
C PRO A 60 36.63 -73.32 6.43
N ILE A 61 35.42 -73.24 6.98
CA ILE A 61 34.65 -74.44 7.39
C ILE A 61 33.22 -74.27 6.91
N ALA A 62 32.78 -75.25 6.11
CA ALA A 62 31.41 -75.38 5.64
C ALA A 62 30.48 -75.65 6.82
N ALA A 63 29.42 -74.85 6.94
CA ALA A 63 28.26 -75.18 7.74
C ALA A 63 27.01 -74.80 6.94
N ILE A 64 26.19 -75.81 6.73
CA ILE A 64 24.87 -75.77 6.10
C ILE A 64 24.03 -74.74 6.85
N SER A 65 23.63 -73.64 6.20
CA SER A 65 22.57 -72.78 6.71
C SER A 65 21.28 -73.12 5.99
N GLU A 66 20.38 -73.77 6.72
CA GLU A 66 18.98 -73.88 6.35
C GLU A 66 18.44 -72.48 6.05
N ASN A 67 17.82 -72.33 4.88
CA ASN A 67 17.05 -71.15 4.52
C ASN A 67 15.84 -71.04 5.45
N PHE A 68 16.02 -70.40 6.61
CA PHE A 68 14.92 -69.79 7.31
C PHE A 68 14.51 -68.54 6.54
N VAL A 69 13.55 -68.72 5.63
CA VAL A 69 12.66 -67.65 5.20
C VAL A 69 11.97 -67.16 6.46
N ILE A 70 12.51 -66.11 7.09
CA ILE A 70 11.70 -65.29 7.98
C ILE A 70 10.69 -64.62 7.05
N VAL A 71 9.53 -65.26 6.92
CA VAL A 71 8.32 -64.57 6.50
C VAL A 71 8.11 -63.51 7.57
N ALA A 72 8.56 -62.29 7.30
CA ALA A 72 8.11 -61.13 8.04
C ALA A 72 6.59 -61.14 7.90
N VAL A 73 5.92 -61.54 8.97
CA VAL A 73 4.48 -61.34 9.09
C VAL A 73 4.31 -59.83 8.95
N GLU A 74 3.75 -59.36 7.83
CA GLU A 74 3.27 -57.98 7.72
C GLU A 74 2.30 -57.80 8.89
N GLU A 75 2.74 -57.16 9.98
CA GLU A 75 1.82 -56.74 11.04
C GLU A 75 0.77 -55.86 10.37
N GLN A 76 -0.47 -56.35 10.37
CA GLN A 76 -1.61 -55.59 9.87
C GLN A 76 -1.63 -54.26 10.62
N PRO A 77 -1.44 -53.13 9.93
CA PRO A 77 -1.30 -51.88 10.64
C PRO A 77 -2.59 -51.55 11.41
N VAL A 78 -2.41 -51.15 12.66
CA VAL A 78 -3.52 -50.82 13.56
C VAL A 78 -4.15 -49.52 13.10
N LYS A 79 -5.47 -49.52 12.89
CA LYS A 79 -6.22 -48.31 12.58
C LYS A 79 -6.54 -47.54 13.84
N PHE A 80 -6.28 -46.24 13.84
CA PHE A 80 -6.64 -45.34 14.93
C PHE A 80 -7.44 -44.14 14.41
N LYS A 81 -8.17 -43.49 15.32
CA LYS A 81 -8.99 -42.33 15.00
C LYS A 81 -8.22 -41.05 15.33
N VAL A 82 -8.28 -40.09 14.42
CA VAL A 82 -7.80 -38.71 14.66
C VAL A 82 -8.93 -37.72 14.47
N ARG A 83 -8.86 -36.61 15.19
CA ARG A 83 -9.90 -35.58 15.21
C ARG A 83 -9.42 -34.35 14.45
N ALA A 84 -10.23 -33.85 13.53
CA ALA A 84 -10.05 -32.52 12.98
C ALA A 84 -11.00 -31.52 13.62
N VAL A 85 -10.46 -30.34 13.93
CA VAL A 85 -11.21 -29.12 14.22
C VAL A 85 -11.07 -28.21 13.01
N VAL A 86 -12.20 -27.87 12.39
CA VAL A 86 -12.28 -27.05 11.17
C VAL A 86 -12.94 -25.73 11.52
N THR A 87 -12.22 -24.64 11.38
CA THR A 87 -12.74 -23.29 11.64
C THR A 87 -13.20 -22.65 10.35
N VAL A 88 -14.49 -22.31 10.28
CA VAL A 88 -15.11 -21.62 9.16
C VAL A 88 -15.52 -20.22 9.62
N ARG A 89 -15.14 -19.20 8.85
CA ARG A 89 -15.58 -17.81 9.08
C ARG A 89 -16.89 -17.57 8.35
N LYS A 90 -17.91 -17.08 9.06
CA LYS A 90 -19.19 -16.66 8.50
C LYS A 90 -19.11 -15.20 8.06
N LYS A 91 -19.86 -14.85 7.01
CA LYS A 91 -20.10 -13.45 6.64
C LYS A 91 -20.83 -12.71 7.79
N HIS A 92 -20.52 -11.45 8.01
CA HIS A 92 -21.16 -10.60 9.02
C HIS A 92 -22.60 -10.24 8.65
N LYS A 93 -22.92 -10.10 7.35
CA LYS A 93 -24.30 -9.93 6.86
C LYS A 93 -24.75 -11.13 6.05
N GLU A 94 -25.68 -11.90 6.61
CA GLU A 94 -26.38 -12.98 5.90
C GLU A 94 -27.68 -12.40 5.29
N ASP A 95 -27.80 -12.44 3.96
CA ASP A 95 -29.08 -12.15 3.29
C ASP A 95 -30.09 -13.29 3.57
N LEU A 96 -31.40 -12.99 3.53
CA LEU A 96 -32.48 -13.95 3.72
C LEU A 96 -32.35 -15.15 2.76
N LYS A 97 -31.87 -14.89 1.52
CA LYS A 97 -31.51 -15.93 0.54
C LYS A 97 -30.32 -16.79 0.98
N GLU A 98 -29.31 -16.22 1.63
CA GLU A 98 -28.18 -16.98 2.19
C GLU A 98 -28.61 -17.86 3.35
N THR A 99 -29.49 -17.36 4.23
CA THR A 99 -30.05 -18.14 5.34
C THR A 99 -30.87 -19.33 4.85
N ILE A 100 -31.70 -19.14 3.81
CA ILE A 100 -32.47 -20.22 3.18
C ILE A 100 -31.54 -21.26 2.53
N VAL A 101 -30.49 -20.82 1.84
CA VAL A 101 -29.52 -21.74 1.22
C VAL A 101 -28.73 -22.51 2.27
N LYS A 102 -28.30 -21.88 3.37
CA LYS A 102 -27.66 -22.59 4.50
C LYS A 102 -28.60 -23.62 5.13
N HIS A 103 -29.90 -23.32 5.19
CA HIS A 103 -30.91 -24.27 5.66
C HIS A 103 -31.06 -25.46 4.70
N LEU A 104 -31.04 -25.22 3.39
CA LEU A 104 -31.02 -26.26 2.35
C LEU A 104 -29.73 -27.09 2.37
N ASP A 105 -28.56 -26.47 2.52
CA ASP A 105 -27.28 -27.17 2.62
C ASP A 105 -27.25 -28.05 3.90
N ALA A 106 -27.71 -27.54 5.05
CA ALA A 106 -27.83 -28.33 6.29
C ALA A 106 -28.86 -29.47 6.21
N LEU A 107 -29.91 -29.33 5.40
CA LEU A 107 -30.89 -30.38 5.12
C LEU A 107 -30.37 -31.42 4.11
N THR A 108 -29.55 -31.01 3.14
CA THR A 108 -29.01 -31.89 2.07
C THR A 108 -27.75 -32.67 2.49
N ASP A 109 -27.07 -32.29 3.58
CA ASP A 109 -26.06 -33.12 4.26
C ASP A 109 -26.61 -34.53 4.60
N LYS A 110 -27.88 -34.60 5.04
CA LYS A 110 -28.59 -35.86 5.35
C LYS A 110 -28.86 -36.73 4.11
N ILE A 111 -28.63 -36.20 2.91
CA ILE A 111 -28.83 -36.84 1.60
C ILE A 111 -27.48 -36.97 0.84
N GLY A 112 -26.34 -36.79 1.53
CA GLY A 112 -25.01 -37.08 1.00
C GLY A 112 -24.28 -35.93 0.29
N ARG A 113 -24.83 -34.71 0.30
CA ARG A 113 -24.14 -33.49 -0.19
C ARG A 113 -23.30 -32.85 0.91
N ASN A 114 -22.21 -33.49 1.29
CA ASN A 114 -21.37 -33.06 2.42
C ASN A 114 -20.09 -32.32 1.98
N VAL A 115 -19.50 -31.56 2.91
CA VAL A 115 -18.08 -31.18 2.82
C VAL A 115 -17.23 -32.39 3.19
N VAL A 116 -16.36 -32.81 2.27
CA VAL A 116 -15.52 -34.00 2.40
C VAL A 116 -14.07 -33.59 2.56
N LEU A 117 -13.40 -34.19 3.53
CA LEU A 117 -12.00 -33.97 3.85
C LEU A 117 -11.22 -35.27 3.66
N GLN A 118 -9.98 -35.19 3.17
CA GLN A 118 -9.08 -36.33 3.10
C GLN A 118 -7.65 -35.91 3.43
N LEU A 119 -7.02 -36.60 4.37
CA LEU A 119 -5.62 -36.36 4.73
C LEU A 119 -4.70 -37.03 3.72
N VAL A 120 -3.60 -36.36 3.42
CA VAL A 120 -2.52 -36.85 2.58
C VAL A 120 -1.23 -36.83 3.40
N SER A 121 -0.57 -37.97 3.44
CA SER A 121 0.69 -38.14 4.17
C SER A 121 1.87 -37.49 3.45
N THR A 122 2.88 -37.15 4.23
CA THR A 122 4.24 -36.86 3.77
C THR A 122 4.92 -38.08 3.13
N GLU A 123 4.44 -39.29 3.43
CA GLU A 123 4.99 -40.56 2.94
C GLU A 123 4.23 -41.12 1.74
N VAL A 124 4.94 -41.92 0.94
CA VAL A 124 4.36 -42.72 -0.15
C VAL A 124 4.17 -44.18 0.27
N ASP A 125 3.17 -44.82 -0.32
CA ASP A 125 2.96 -46.25 -0.17
C ASP A 125 4.07 -47.02 -0.90
N SER A 126 4.66 -48.02 -0.22
CA SER A 126 5.83 -48.74 -0.72
C SER A 126 5.56 -49.54 -1.99
N LYS A 127 4.31 -50.00 -2.18
CA LYS A 127 3.87 -50.85 -3.29
C LYS A 127 3.44 -50.01 -4.50
N THR A 128 2.62 -48.99 -4.29
CA THR A 128 2.03 -48.16 -5.36
C THR A 128 2.87 -46.94 -5.73
N LYS A 129 3.81 -46.55 -4.86
CA LYS A 129 4.56 -45.28 -4.95
C LYS A 129 3.68 -44.02 -4.95
N ALA A 130 2.38 -44.17 -4.67
CA ALA A 130 1.44 -43.06 -4.54
C ALA A 130 1.43 -42.50 -3.11
N PRO A 131 1.05 -41.23 -2.91
CA PRO A 131 0.87 -40.67 -1.57
C PRO A 131 -0.12 -41.49 -0.73
N LYS A 132 0.23 -41.79 0.53
CA LYS A 132 -0.71 -42.44 1.45
C LYS A 132 -1.87 -41.48 1.75
N LYS A 133 -3.11 -41.95 1.64
CA LYS A 133 -4.33 -41.17 1.88
C LYS A 133 -5.19 -41.81 2.96
N SER A 134 -5.81 -40.98 3.79
CA SER A 134 -6.80 -41.47 4.77
C SER A 134 -8.09 -41.90 4.07
N SER A 135 -8.97 -42.57 4.80
CA SER A 135 -10.39 -42.61 4.41
C SER A 135 -10.95 -41.19 4.32
N GLU A 136 -11.92 -40.96 3.44
CA GLU A 136 -12.68 -39.71 3.41
C GLU A 136 -13.40 -39.50 4.74
N ALA A 137 -13.35 -38.28 5.25
CA ALA A 137 -14.07 -37.85 6.44
C ALA A 137 -15.12 -36.81 6.05
N VAL A 138 -16.33 -36.98 6.58
CA VAL A 138 -17.44 -36.04 6.37
C VAL A 138 -17.45 -35.03 7.51
N LEU A 139 -17.45 -33.74 7.14
CA LEU A 139 -17.55 -32.66 8.11
C LEU A 139 -18.97 -32.58 8.67
N ASN A 140 -19.11 -32.58 9.99
CA ASN A 140 -20.43 -32.56 10.62
C ASN A 140 -21.04 -31.15 10.67
N TRP A 141 -21.52 -30.65 9.53
CA TRP A 141 -22.05 -29.28 9.39
C TRP A 141 -23.38 -29.07 10.12
N SER A 142 -24.23 -30.11 10.12
CA SER A 142 -25.60 -30.06 10.65
C SER A 142 -25.72 -29.72 12.15
N LYS A 143 -24.70 -30.01 12.97
CA LYS A 143 -24.76 -29.80 14.44
C LYS A 143 -24.66 -28.34 14.89
N LYS A 144 -24.18 -27.42 14.05
CA LYS A 144 -23.82 -26.04 14.46
C LYS A 144 -24.28 -24.93 13.51
N TRP A 145 -25.24 -25.20 12.62
CA TRP A 145 -25.70 -24.22 11.62
C TRP A 145 -26.33 -22.97 12.25
N ASN A 146 -26.99 -23.11 13.41
CA ASN A 146 -27.69 -22.05 14.15
C ASN A 146 -26.80 -21.19 15.07
N VAL A 147 -25.49 -21.46 15.13
CA VAL A 147 -24.55 -20.70 15.97
C VAL A 147 -24.33 -19.31 15.37
N ARG A 148 -24.65 -18.24 16.12
CA ARG A 148 -24.51 -16.82 15.70
C ARG A 148 -23.08 -16.26 15.88
N SER A 149 -22.06 -17.10 15.90
CA SER A 149 -20.66 -16.66 16.00
C SER A 149 -20.06 -16.42 14.60
N GLU A 150 -19.20 -15.41 14.49
CA GLU A 150 -18.41 -15.12 13.28
C GLU A 150 -17.48 -16.30 12.91
N ARG A 151 -16.94 -17.01 13.91
CA ARG A 151 -16.10 -18.19 13.72
C ARG A 151 -16.79 -19.42 14.27
N VAL A 152 -16.97 -20.44 13.43
CA VAL A 152 -17.63 -21.68 13.82
C VAL A 152 -16.67 -22.86 13.65
N ASN A 153 -16.47 -23.59 14.75
CA ASN A 153 -15.63 -24.78 14.79
C ASN A 153 -16.48 -26.03 14.58
N TYR A 154 -16.23 -26.71 13.46
CA TYR A 154 -16.78 -28.01 13.10
C TYR A 154 -15.79 -29.11 13.42
N THR A 155 -16.27 -30.34 13.55
CA THR A 155 -15.41 -31.51 13.81
C THR A 155 -15.60 -32.59 12.77
N ALA A 156 -14.51 -33.25 12.39
CA ALA A 156 -14.52 -34.47 11.58
C ALA A 156 -13.61 -35.52 12.24
N GLU A 157 -13.93 -36.81 12.04
CA GLU A 157 -13.10 -37.92 12.49
C GLU A 157 -12.51 -38.63 11.26
N PHE A 158 -11.21 -38.87 11.28
CA PHE A 158 -10.54 -39.69 10.26
C PHE A 158 -10.16 -41.02 10.87
N THR A 159 -10.23 -42.07 10.07
CA THR A 159 -9.60 -43.35 10.39
C THR A 159 -8.31 -43.43 9.60
N VAL A 160 -7.18 -43.46 10.31
CA VAL A 160 -5.84 -43.50 9.75
C VAL A 160 -5.12 -44.76 10.19
N ASP A 161 -4.23 -45.20 9.33
CA ASP A 161 -3.42 -46.38 9.52
C ASP A 161 -2.20 -46.05 10.40
N SER A 162 -1.77 -46.94 11.30
CA SER A 162 -0.54 -46.72 12.09
C SER A 162 0.71 -46.47 11.22
N SER A 163 0.74 -46.99 9.98
CA SER A 163 1.80 -46.73 9.01
C SER A 163 1.55 -45.48 8.16
N PHE A 164 0.52 -44.67 8.45
CA PHE A 164 0.17 -43.49 7.66
C PHE A 164 1.27 -42.43 7.68
N GLY A 165 2.08 -42.34 8.73
CA GLY A 165 3.08 -41.28 8.90
C GLY A 165 2.44 -39.96 9.36
N ILE A 166 3.06 -38.84 8.98
CA ILE A 166 2.61 -37.49 9.37
C ILE A 166 1.76 -36.87 8.23
N PRO A 167 0.58 -36.31 8.51
CA PRO A 167 -0.21 -35.60 7.52
C PRO A 167 0.51 -34.31 7.07
N GLY A 168 0.71 -34.16 5.76
CA GLY A 168 1.37 -33.00 5.17
C GLY A 168 0.45 -32.12 4.34
N ALA A 169 -0.68 -32.67 3.87
CA ALA A 169 -1.72 -31.93 3.18
C ALA A 169 -3.12 -32.45 3.55
N ILE A 170 -4.13 -31.63 3.31
CA ILE A 170 -5.53 -32.00 3.40
C ILE A 170 -6.27 -31.51 2.16
N THR A 171 -7.07 -32.38 1.55
CA THR A 171 -7.93 -32.00 0.44
C THR A 171 -9.36 -31.77 0.93
N VAL A 172 -9.99 -30.71 0.45
CA VAL A 172 -11.35 -30.30 0.82
C VAL A 172 -12.22 -30.26 -0.42
N SER A 173 -13.33 -30.99 -0.42
CA SER A 173 -14.33 -30.97 -1.49
C SER A 173 -15.65 -30.43 -0.95
N ASN A 174 -16.14 -29.35 -1.53
CA ASN A 174 -17.38 -28.70 -1.11
C ASN A 174 -18.54 -29.10 -2.04
N LYS A 175 -19.36 -30.07 -1.62
CA LYS A 175 -20.56 -30.48 -2.37
C LYS A 175 -21.80 -29.63 -2.05
N HIS A 176 -21.68 -28.58 -1.24
CA HIS A 176 -22.75 -27.61 -0.96
C HIS A 176 -23.01 -26.69 -2.16
N GLN A 177 -24.11 -25.94 -2.11
CA GLN A 177 -24.48 -25.01 -3.19
C GLN A 177 -23.60 -23.76 -3.23
N LYS A 178 -23.05 -23.33 -2.10
CA LYS A 178 -22.29 -22.08 -1.98
C LYS A 178 -20.88 -22.34 -1.48
N GLU A 179 -19.98 -21.42 -1.82
CA GLU A 179 -18.67 -21.33 -1.21
C GLU A 179 -18.75 -20.93 0.28
N PHE A 180 -17.72 -21.28 1.03
CA PHE A 180 -17.52 -20.83 2.41
C PHE A 180 -16.05 -20.48 2.64
N PHE A 181 -15.77 -19.61 3.62
CA PHE A 181 -14.41 -19.23 3.97
C PHE A 181 -13.83 -20.18 5.02
N LEU A 182 -12.80 -20.93 4.64
CA LEU A 182 -12.07 -21.84 5.50
C LEU A 182 -10.87 -21.12 6.10
N GLU A 183 -10.87 -20.89 7.40
CA GLU A 183 -9.83 -20.12 8.09
C GLU A 183 -8.65 -21.04 8.47
N ASN A 184 -8.92 -22.14 9.17
CA ASN A 184 -7.88 -23.12 9.50
C ASN A 184 -8.46 -24.51 9.76
N ILE A 185 -7.59 -25.52 9.71
CA ILE A 185 -7.85 -26.88 10.15
C ILE A 185 -6.75 -27.30 11.12
N THR A 186 -7.13 -27.87 12.26
CA THR A 186 -6.19 -28.47 13.22
C THR A 186 -6.50 -29.94 13.39
N ILE A 187 -5.50 -30.80 13.24
CA ILE A 187 -5.62 -32.25 13.38
C ILE A 187 -4.95 -32.68 14.69
N GLU A 188 -5.68 -33.38 15.54
CA GLU A 188 -5.23 -33.89 16.83
C GLU A 188 -5.26 -35.42 16.85
N GLY A 189 -4.33 -36.02 17.62
CA GLY A 189 -4.27 -37.47 17.83
C GLY A 189 -3.09 -38.16 17.15
N PHE A 190 -2.22 -37.42 16.44
CA PHE A 190 -0.93 -37.94 15.98
C PHE A 190 0.13 -37.84 17.09
N ALA A 191 1.10 -38.75 17.08
CA ALA A 191 2.20 -38.77 18.05
C ALA A 191 3.12 -37.53 17.96
N CYS A 192 3.16 -36.87 16.81
CA CYS A 192 3.91 -35.63 16.60
C CYS A 192 3.24 -34.37 17.19
N GLY A 193 2.10 -34.52 17.87
CA GLY A 193 1.29 -33.41 18.36
C GLY A 193 0.31 -32.88 17.31
N PRO A 194 -0.35 -31.74 17.58
CA PRO A 194 -1.30 -31.13 16.67
C PRO A 194 -0.65 -30.70 15.35
N VAL A 195 -1.33 -30.97 14.24
CA VAL A 195 -0.90 -30.51 12.91
C VAL A 195 -1.85 -29.41 12.42
N HIS A 196 -1.29 -28.26 12.07
CA HIS A 196 -2.04 -27.08 11.68
C HIS A 196 -1.98 -26.85 10.17
N PHE A 197 -3.12 -26.45 9.61
CA PHE A 197 -3.30 -26.06 8.22
C PHE A 197 -3.90 -24.64 8.23
N ALA A 198 -3.07 -23.63 7.97
CA ALA A 198 -3.53 -22.26 7.82
C ALA A 198 -4.11 -22.11 6.41
N CYS A 199 -5.43 -22.05 6.30
CA CYS A 199 -6.12 -22.15 5.01
C CYS A 199 -6.44 -20.78 4.42
N ASN A 200 -7.06 -19.89 5.22
CA ASN A 200 -7.48 -18.54 4.85
C ASN A 200 -7.98 -18.39 3.41
N SER A 201 -8.93 -19.23 2.99
CA SER A 201 -9.37 -19.28 1.59
C SER A 201 -10.84 -19.63 1.45
N TRP A 202 -11.46 -19.10 0.39
CA TRP A 202 -12.80 -19.46 -0.04
C TRP A 202 -12.80 -20.82 -0.74
N VAL A 203 -13.58 -21.78 -0.24
CA VAL A 203 -13.72 -23.11 -0.84
C VAL A 203 -14.95 -23.15 -1.75
N GLN A 204 -14.73 -23.11 -3.06
CA GLN A 204 -15.76 -23.09 -4.09
C GLN A 204 -16.60 -24.38 -4.11
N SER A 205 -17.86 -24.30 -4.53
CA SER A 205 -18.70 -25.48 -4.76
C SER A 205 -18.12 -26.35 -5.88
N THR A 206 -18.30 -27.68 -5.80
CA THR A 206 -17.94 -28.60 -6.89
C THR A 206 -18.65 -28.32 -8.21
N LYS A 207 -19.73 -27.51 -8.19
CA LYS A 207 -20.38 -27.00 -9.40
C LYS A 207 -19.52 -25.99 -10.16
N ASP A 208 -18.81 -25.15 -9.41
CA ASP A 208 -17.99 -24.07 -9.95
C ASP A 208 -16.54 -24.54 -10.15
N HIS A 209 -16.05 -25.38 -9.24
CA HIS A 209 -14.72 -25.97 -9.26
C HIS A 209 -14.79 -27.48 -8.96
N PRO A 210 -14.81 -28.37 -9.98
CA PRO A 210 -15.01 -29.81 -9.78
C PRO A 210 -13.92 -30.51 -8.97
N GLY A 211 -12.74 -29.92 -8.88
CA GLY A 211 -11.59 -30.46 -8.14
C GLY A 211 -11.68 -30.24 -6.63
N SER A 212 -10.96 -31.06 -5.86
CA SER A 212 -10.74 -30.80 -4.45
C SER A 212 -9.70 -29.70 -4.25
N ARG A 213 -9.96 -28.79 -3.31
CA ARG A 213 -9.01 -27.78 -2.87
C ARG A 213 -7.92 -28.41 -2.03
N ILE A 214 -6.67 -27.99 -2.21
CA ILE A 214 -5.50 -28.53 -1.51
C ILE A 214 -5.03 -27.50 -0.48
N PHE A 215 -4.80 -27.94 0.75
CA PHE A 215 -4.20 -27.13 1.81
C PHE A 215 -3.03 -27.89 2.41
N PHE A 216 -1.88 -27.23 2.56
CA PHE A 216 -0.68 -27.82 3.13
C PHE A 216 -0.59 -27.52 4.63
N SER A 217 0.13 -28.36 5.35
CA SER A 217 0.47 -28.07 6.76
C SER A 217 1.29 -26.79 6.85
N ASN A 218 1.35 -26.19 8.03
CA ASN A 218 2.11 -24.97 8.28
C ASN A 218 3.63 -25.14 8.18
N LYS A 219 4.16 -26.37 8.04
CA LYS A 219 5.58 -26.63 7.84
C LYS A 219 6.08 -26.09 6.48
N PRO A 220 7.12 -25.25 6.47
CA PRO A 220 7.75 -24.82 5.24
C PRO A 220 8.65 -25.91 4.64
N TYR A 221 8.77 -25.91 3.32
CA TYR A 221 9.69 -26.79 2.59
C TYR A 221 10.24 -26.07 1.36
N LEU A 222 11.56 -26.13 1.18
CA LEU A 222 12.17 -25.82 -0.11
C LEU A 222 11.79 -26.90 -1.14
N PRO A 223 11.87 -26.64 -2.45
CA PRO A 223 11.46 -27.60 -3.46
C PRO A 223 12.12 -28.99 -3.29
N TRP A 224 13.43 -29.04 -3.00
CA TRP A 224 14.17 -30.30 -2.80
C TRP A 224 13.89 -30.99 -1.46
N GLU A 225 13.32 -30.28 -0.48
CA GLU A 225 12.95 -30.82 0.84
C GLU A 225 11.51 -31.31 0.88
N THR A 226 10.74 -31.04 -0.18
CA THR A 226 9.33 -31.46 -0.27
C THR A 226 9.23 -32.98 -0.07
N PRO A 227 8.49 -33.46 0.94
CA PRO A 227 8.29 -34.88 1.16
C PRO A 227 7.68 -35.56 -0.08
N ASP A 228 8.09 -36.80 -0.36
CA ASP A 228 7.68 -37.53 -1.58
C ASP A 228 6.15 -37.61 -1.73
N GLY A 229 5.41 -37.76 -0.64
CA GLY A 229 3.93 -37.80 -0.66
C GLY A 229 3.27 -36.47 -1.07
N LEU A 230 4.00 -35.35 -1.07
CA LEU A 230 3.46 -34.02 -1.34
C LEU A 230 3.90 -33.43 -2.69
N LYS A 231 4.93 -34.00 -3.34
CA LYS A 231 5.51 -33.45 -4.59
C LYS A 231 4.48 -33.22 -5.69
N GLU A 232 3.64 -34.22 -5.95
CA GLU A 232 2.58 -34.11 -6.98
C GLU A 232 1.56 -33.01 -6.62
N LEU A 233 1.18 -32.90 -5.35
CA LEU A 233 0.22 -31.90 -4.89
C LEU A 233 0.79 -30.48 -4.97
N ARG A 234 2.08 -30.31 -4.63
CA ARG A 234 2.80 -29.03 -4.71
C ARG A 234 2.71 -28.47 -6.14
N GLU A 235 3.06 -29.28 -7.12
CA GLU A 235 2.99 -28.87 -8.53
C GLU A 235 1.55 -28.72 -9.03
N LYS A 236 0.63 -29.59 -8.60
CA LYS A 236 -0.77 -29.54 -9.02
C LYS A 236 -1.44 -28.24 -8.59
N GLU A 237 -1.20 -27.77 -7.37
CA GLU A 237 -1.73 -26.49 -6.90
C GLU A 237 -1.14 -25.32 -7.71
N LEU A 238 0.18 -25.28 -7.92
CA LEU A 238 0.82 -24.23 -8.73
C LEU A 238 0.28 -24.19 -10.17
N ARG A 239 0.07 -25.34 -10.81
CA ARG A 239 -0.58 -25.42 -12.13
C ARG A 239 -2.00 -24.85 -12.10
N GLY A 240 -2.76 -25.14 -11.05
CA GLY A 240 -4.10 -24.59 -10.85
C GLY A 240 -4.11 -23.07 -10.71
N LEU A 241 -3.14 -22.52 -9.98
CA LEU A 241 -2.99 -21.08 -9.76
C LEU A 241 -2.53 -20.32 -11.01
N ARG A 242 -1.71 -20.93 -11.88
CA ARG A 242 -1.29 -20.32 -13.16
C ARG A 242 -2.42 -20.30 -14.20
N GLY A 243 -3.31 -21.28 -14.18
CA GLY A 243 -4.32 -21.46 -15.22
C GLY A 243 -3.71 -21.77 -16.59
N ASP A 244 -4.45 -21.46 -17.66
CA ASP A 244 -4.10 -21.77 -19.05
C ASP A 244 -3.89 -20.53 -19.94
N GLY A 245 -3.96 -19.33 -19.35
CA GLY A 245 -3.83 -18.04 -20.04
C GLY A 245 -5.03 -17.62 -20.91
N LYS A 246 -6.14 -18.37 -20.90
CA LYS A 246 -7.28 -18.17 -21.82
C LYS A 246 -8.55 -17.84 -21.08
N GLY A 247 -9.56 -17.31 -21.80
CA GLY A 247 -10.90 -17.06 -21.30
C GLY A 247 -11.05 -15.88 -20.33
N ALA A 248 -12.29 -15.51 -20.05
CA ALA A 248 -12.66 -14.54 -19.02
C ALA A 248 -12.59 -15.17 -17.63
N ARG A 249 -12.18 -14.38 -16.64
CA ARG A 249 -12.09 -14.81 -15.25
C ARG A 249 -13.44 -14.68 -14.54
N LYS A 250 -13.80 -15.70 -13.78
CA LYS A 250 -14.99 -15.70 -12.90
C LYS A 250 -14.58 -15.22 -11.52
N LEU A 251 -15.49 -14.59 -10.78
CA LEU A 251 -15.23 -14.10 -9.42
C LEU A 251 -14.81 -15.20 -8.44
N SER A 252 -15.13 -16.47 -8.73
CA SER A 252 -14.72 -17.64 -7.93
C SER A 252 -13.36 -18.23 -8.34
N ASP A 253 -12.76 -17.79 -9.44
CA ASP A 253 -11.47 -18.30 -9.93
C ASP A 253 -10.31 -17.86 -9.02
N ARG A 254 -9.28 -18.70 -8.91
CA ARG A 254 -8.02 -18.41 -8.20
C ARG A 254 -6.82 -18.37 -9.16
N ILE A 255 -7.03 -17.81 -10.36
CA ILE A 255 -6.04 -17.84 -11.44
C ILE A 255 -5.31 -16.51 -11.49
N TYR A 256 -3.99 -16.57 -11.32
CA TYR A 256 -3.08 -15.44 -11.34
C TYR A 256 -2.38 -15.41 -12.70
N ASP A 257 -2.49 -14.30 -13.42
CA ASP A 257 -1.87 -14.13 -14.74
C ASP A 257 -1.71 -12.64 -15.08
N TYR A 258 -0.95 -12.32 -16.12
CA TYR A 258 -0.57 -10.96 -16.48
C TYR A 258 -1.35 -10.43 -17.68
N ASP A 259 -1.60 -9.12 -17.69
CA ASP A 259 -2.06 -8.40 -18.88
C ASP A 259 -1.62 -6.93 -18.80
N THR A 260 -1.67 -6.21 -19.92
CA THR A 260 -1.35 -4.78 -20.00
C THR A 260 -2.53 -3.92 -19.51
N TYR A 261 -2.28 -2.64 -19.24
CA TYR A 261 -3.32 -1.67 -18.88
C TYR A 261 -4.04 -1.18 -20.14
N LYS A 262 -4.79 -2.09 -20.76
CA LYS A 262 -5.69 -1.85 -21.89
C LYS A 262 -7.16 -1.73 -21.45
N ASP A 263 -7.41 -1.68 -20.14
CA ASP A 263 -8.74 -1.61 -19.51
C ASP A 263 -9.07 -0.26 -18.88
N LEU A 264 -8.25 0.77 -19.14
CA LEU A 264 -8.45 2.12 -18.58
C LEU A 264 -9.38 3.00 -19.44
N GLY A 265 -9.40 2.81 -20.76
CA GLY A 265 -10.26 3.55 -21.68
C GLY A 265 -11.69 3.02 -21.76
N ASN A 266 -12.57 3.78 -22.41
CA ASN A 266 -13.92 3.35 -22.78
C ASN A 266 -14.33 3.83 -24.19
N PRO A 267 -13.65 3.37 -25.25
CA PRO A 267 -13.86 3.85 -26.62
C PRO A 267 -15.30 3.64 -27.12
N ASP A 268 -16.05 2.68 -26.56
CA ASP A 268 -17.46 2.45 -26.89
C ASP A 268 -18.38 3.62 -26.48
N LYS A 269 -17.96 4.47 -25.54
CA LYS A 269 -18.68 5.71 -25.19
C LYS A 269 -18.36 6.87 -26.12
N GLY A 270 -17.20 6.85 -26.78
CA GLY A 270 -16.69 7.97 -27.57
C GLY A 270 -15.16 8.00 -27.66
N VAL A 271 -14.63 8.65 -28.69
CA VAL A 271 -13.18 8.74 -28.96
C VAL A 271 -12.43 9.45 -27.83
N GLU A 272 -13.06 10.43 -27.19
CA GLU A 272 -12.56 11.20 -26.06
C GLU A 272 -12.31 10.35 -24.79
N PHE A 273 -12.94 9.17 -24.70
CA PHE A 273 -12.76 8.22 -23.62
C PHE A 273 -11.74 7.12 -23.95
N SER A 274 -11.15 7.15 -25.15
CA SER A 274 -10.09 6.23 -25.55
C SER A 274 -8.80 6.56 -24.79
N ARG A 275 -8.06 5.54 -24.38
CA ARG A 275 -6.75 5.69 -23.74
C ARG A 275 -5.77 4.72 -24.39
N ALA A 276 -4.52 5.14 -24.51
CA ALA A 276 -3.47 4.27 -25.00
C ALA A 276 -3.26 3.08 -24.05
N THR A 277 -2.91 1.93 -24.61
CA THR A 277 -2.51 0.77 -23.81
C THR A 277 -1.17 1.05 -23.15
N LEU A 278 -1.08 0.88 -21.83
CA LEU A 278 0.20 0.94 -21.11
C LEU A 278 0.72 -0.48 -20.88
N GLY A 279 1.98 -0.69 -21.25
CA GLY A 279 2.64 -1.99 -21.31
C GLY A 279 2.88 -2.42 -22.75
N GLY A 280 4.14 -2.67 -23.10
CA GLY A 280 4.62 -2.88 -24.46
C GLY A 280 5.84 -2.00 -24.77
N GLU A 281 6.37 -2.10 -25.99
CA GLU A 281 7.57 -1.36 -26.40
C GLU A 281 7.30 0.16 -26.50
N ASP A 282 6.14 0.55 -27.02
CA ASP A 282 5.79 1.96 -27.28
C ASP A 282 5.49 2.78 -26.01
N ILE A 283 4.86 2.16 -25.01
CA ILE A 283 4.54 2.78 -23.72
C ILE A 283 4.83 1.78 -22.59
N PRO A 284 6.10 1.60 -22.19
CA PRO A 284 6.53 0.66 -21.16
C PRO A 284 5.74 0.84 -19.86
N TYR A 285 5.31 -0.26 -19.27
CA TYR A 285 4.62 -0.23 -17.98
C TYR A 285 4.64 -1.59 -17.27
N PRO A 286 4.56 -1.65 -15.92
CA PRO A 286 4.33 -2.90 -15.21
C PRO A 286 3.06 -3.61 -15.71
N ARG A 287 3.03 -4.94 -15.66
CA ARG A 287 1.80 -5.71 -15.92
C ARG A 287 0.89 -5.71 -14.70
N ARG A 288 -0.40 -5.90 -14.96
CA ARG A 288 -1.44 -6.04 -13.94
C ARG A 288 -2.06 -7.44 -13.96
N CYS A 289 -2.93 -7.73 -13.00
CA CYS A 289 -3.68 -8.97 -12.96
C CYS A 289 -4.64 -9.08 -14.16
N ARG A 290 -4.51 -10.15 -14.93
CA ARG A 290 -5.35 -10.46 -16.11
C ARG A 290 -6.78 -10.73 -15.69
N THR A 291 -7.71 -10.13 -16.43
CA THR A 291 -9.16 -10.28 -16.22
C THR A 291 -9.84 -11.00 -17.38
N GLY A 292 -9.31 -10.84 -18.59
CA GLY A 292 -9.72 -11.59 -19.77
C GLY A 292 -11.14 -11.30 -20.24
N ARG A 293 -11.71 -10.14 -19.89
CA ARG A 293 -12.99 -9.68 -20.46
C ARG A 293 -12.84 -9.53 -21.97
N PRO A 294 -13.94 -9.63 -22.73
CA PRO A 294 -13.89 -9.43 -24.18
C PRO A 294 -13.36 -8.03 -24.53
N PRO A 295 -12.85 -7.82 -25.75
CA PRO A 295 -12.51 -6.49 -26.22
C PRO A 295 -13.75 -5.58 -26.30
N THR A 296 -13.53 -4.27 -26.44
CA THR A 296 -14.61 -3.31 -26.72
C THR A 296 -15.18 -3.53 -28.12
N GLU A 297 -16.38 -3.01 -28.40
CA GLU A 297 -16.99 -3.13 -29.73
C GLU A 297 -16.25 -2.28 -30.78
N THR A 298 -15.67 -1.16 -30.34
CA THR A 298 -15.02 -0.16 -31.18
C THR A 298 -13.50 -0.35 -31.34
N ASP A 299 -12.84 -1.08 -30.44
CA ASP A 299 -11.38 -1.31 -30.47
C ASP A 299 -11.04 -2.73 -29.99
N MET A 300 -10.56 -3.58 -30.91
CA MET A 300 -10.18 -4.96 -30.61
C MET A 300 -8.97 -5.08 -29.66
N ASN A 301 -8.20 -4.00 -29.47
CA ASN A 301 -7.05 -3.97 -28.58
C ASN A 301 -7.38 -3.45 -27.17
N ALA A 302 -8.54 -2.82 -26.97
CA ALA A 302 -9.00 -2.35 -25.66
C ALA A 302 -9.87 -3.42 -24.99
N GLU A 303 -9.65 -3.68 -23.70
CA GLU A 303 -10.51 -4.59 -22.92
C GLU A 303 -11.78 -3.85 -22.49
N SER A 304 -12.94 -4.50 -22.64
CA SER A 304 -14.23 -3.94 -22.22
C SER A 304 -14.24 -3.51 -20.75
N ARG A 305 -14.91 -2.38 -20.48
CA ARG A 305 -14.97 -1.79 -19.14
C ARG A 305 -15.95 -2.57 -18.24
N ALA A 306 -15.55 -2.85 -17.01
CA ALA A 306 -16.46 -3.31 -15.97
C ALA A 306 -17.01 -2.10 -15.20
N GLU A 307 -18.29 -1.80 -15.34
CA GLU A 307 -18.93 -0.71 -14.60
C GLU A 307 -19.58 -1.19 -13.30
N LYS A 308 -19.62 -0.32 -12.29
CA LYS A 308 -20.30 -0.61 -11.01
C LYS A 308 -21.79 -0.89 -11.26
N PRO A 309 -22.41 -1.83 -10.52
CA PRO A 309 -21.91 -2.50 -9.32
C PRO A 309 -21.04 -3.75 -9.58
N VAL A 310 -20.72 -4.09 -10.82
CA VAL A 310 -19.91 -5.27 -11.15
C VAL A 310 -18.44 -5.00 -10.82
N PRO A 311 -17.77 -5.82 -9.98
CA PRO A 311 -16.35 -5.64 -9.67
C PRO A 311 -15.45 -6.12 -10.82
N ILE A 312 -14.25 -5.53 -10.91
CA ILE A 312 -13.16 -6.11 -11.71
C ILE A 312 -12.70 -7.39 -11.03
N TYR A 313 -12.41 -8.43 -11.82
CA TYR A 313 -11.90 -9.69 -11.29
C TYR A 313 -10.53 -9.50 -10.61
N VAL A 314 -10.40 -10.12 -9.45
CA VAL A 314 -9.14 -10.56 -8.85
C VAL A 314 -9.31 -12.01 -8.39
N PRO A 315 -8.21 -12.79 -8.24
CA PRO A 315 -8.26 -14.11 -7.65
C PRO A 315 -9.06 -14.12 -6.35
N ARG A 316 -9.93 -15.12 -6.16
CA ARG A 316 -10.99 -15.09 -5.15
C ARG A 316 -10.51 -14.79 -3.72
N ASP A 317 -9.31 -15.24 -3.38
CA ASP A 317 -8.71 -15.08 -2.06
C ASP A 317 -8.06 -13.70 -1.85
N GLU A 318 -7.85 -12.93 -2.92
CA GLU A 318 -7.33 -11.54 -2.89
C GLU A 318 -8.42 -10.49 -2.70
N ALA A 319 -9.68 -10.88 -2.94
CA ALA A 319 -10.81 -9.99 -2.78
C ALA A 319 -10.97 -9.56 -1.31
N PHE A 320 -11.22 -8.27 -1.10
CA PHE A 320 -11.39 -7.65 0.21
C PHE A 320 -12.34 -8.42 1.12
N GLU A 321 -11.99 -8.51 2.40
CA GLU A 321 -12.92 -8.96 3.43
C GLU A 321 -14.08 -7.96 3.61
N GLU A 322 -15.16 -8.40 4.24
CA GLU A 322 -16.40 -7.62 4.36
C GLU A 322 -16.22 -6.31 5.13
N SER A 323 -15.35 -6.28 6.14
CA SER A 323 -14.93 -5.10 6.89
C SER A 323 -14.32 -4.03 5.96
N LYS A 324 -13.32 -4.41 5.16
CA LYS A 324 -12.66 -3.55 4.18
C LYS A 324 -13.66 -3.08 3.12
N GLN A 325 -14.47 -3.99 2.56
CA GLN A 325 -15.53 -3.65 1.60
C GLN A 325 -16.55 -2.64 2.19
N LYS A 326 -16.88 -2.77 3.48
CA LYS A 326 -17.78 -1.83 4.17
C LYS A 326 -17.14 -0.45 4.30
N THR A 327 -15.87 -0.36 4.68
CA THR A 327 -15.12 0.91 4.74
C THR A 327 -15.16 1.62 3.37
N PHE A 328 -14.85 0.92 2.28
CA PHE A 328 -14.95 1.48 0.92
C PHE A 328 -16.38 1.80 0.49
N SER A 329 -17.38 1.03 0.93
CA SER A 329 -18.78 1.32 0.61
C SER A 329 -19.26 2.59 1.31
N VAL A 330 -18.80 2.85 2.54
CA VAL A 330 -19.06 4.10 3.26
C VAL A 330 -18.33 5.27 2.59
N GLY A 331 -17.04 5.12 2.29
CA GLY A 331 -16.26 6.14 1.57
C GLY A 331 -16.85 6.47 0.19
N ARG A 332 -17.34 5.45 -0.54
CA ARG A 332 -18.05 5.64 -1.80
C ARG A 332 -19.37 6.38 -1.63
N LEU A 333 -20.17 6.04 -0.61
CA LEU A 333 -21.41 6.77 -0.32
C LEU A 333 -21.10 8.23 0.01
N LYS A 334 -20.05 8.49 0.79
CA LYS A 334 -19.52 9.84 1.08
C LYS A 334 -19.17 10.54 -0.23
N ALA A 335 -18.34 9.95 -1.10
CA ALA A 335 -17.98 10.53 -2.39
C ALA A 335 -19.18 10.82 -3.31
N VAL A 336 -20.15 9.90 -3.42
CA VAL A 336 -21.36 10.12 -4.22
C VAL A 336 -22.16 11.30 -3.69
N LEU A 337 -22.38 11.37 -2.37
CA LEU A 337 -23.11 12.49 -1.77
C LEU A 337 -22.36 13.83 -1.97
N HIS A 338 -21.04 13.84 -1.76
CA HIS A 338 -20.20 15.02 -1.94
C HIS A 338 -20.01 15.45 -3.40
N ASN A 339 -20.29 14.58 -4.37
CA ASN A 339 -20.34 14.94 -5.80
C ASN A 339 -21.74 15.42 -6.22
N LEU A 340 -22.79 14.76 -5.74
CA LEU A 340 -24.17 15.11 -6.08
C LEU A 340 -24.57 16.47 -5.52
N ILE A 341 -24.22 16.78 -4.28
CA ILE A 341 -24.66 18.02 -3.62
C ILE A 341 -24.13 19.29 -4.34
N PRO A 342 -22.83 19.42 -4.66
CA PRO A 342 -22.35 20.59 -5.40
C PRO A 342 -22.87 20.61 -6.83
N SER A 343 -23.09 19.47 -7.49
CA SER A 343 -23.70 19.42 -8.83
C SER A 343 -25.15 19.91 -8.83
N LEU A 344 -25.92 19.59 -7.78
CA LEU A 344 -27.28 20.11 -7.59
C LEU A 344 -27.25 21.62 -7.36
N PHE A 345 -26.34 22.11 -6.50
CA PHE A 345 -26.14 23.55 -6.32
C PHE A 345 -25.78 24.25 -7.64
N ALA A 346 -24.88 23.65 -8.42
CA ALA A 346 -24.47 24.15 -9.72
C ALA A 346 -25.64 24.28 -10.70
N SER A 347 -26.59 23.36 -10.66
CA SER A 347 -27.80 23.40 -11.51
C SER A 347 -28.87 24.41 -11.08
N LEU A 348 -28.77 24.94 -9.85
CA LEU A 348 -29.75 25.85 -9.25
C LEU A 348 -29.24 27.30 -9.14
N SER A 349 -27.92 27.49 -9.17
CA SER A 349 -27.27 28.80 -9.15
C SER A 349 -27.36 29.48 -10.52
N ALA A 350 -27.78 30.75 -10.54
CA ALA A 350 -27.75 31.60 -11.73
C ALA A 350 -26.37 32.25 -11.99
N ASP A 351 -25.41 32.09 -11.07
CA ASP A 351 -24.01 32.48 -11.26
C ASP A 351 -23.24 31.31 -11.92
N ASP A 352 -22.61 31.58 -13.06
CA ASP A 352 -21.90 30.61 -13.92
C ASP A 352 -20.57 30.08 -13.31
N ASN A 353 -20.10 30.59 -12.16
CA ASN A 353 -18.81 30.19 -11.56
C ASN A 353 -18.98 29.55 -10.18
N HIS A 354 -18.80 28.23 -10.12
CA HIS A 354 -18.83 27.38 -8.90
C HIS A 354 -17.54 27.45 -8.06
N ASP A 355 -16.92 28.63 -8.01
CA ASP A 355 -15.66 28.90 -7.31
C ASP A 355 -15.90 29.21 -5.82
N PHE A 356 -14.88 29.00 -4.99
CA PHE A 356 -14.86 29.55 -3.63
C PHE A 356 -14.80 31.08 -3.69
N LYS A 357 -15.69 31.78 -2.98
CA LYS A 357 -15.72 33.26 -3.00
C LYS A 357 -14.64 33.85 -2.10
N ASP A 358 -14.37 33.20 -0.96
CA ASP A 358 -13.33 33.58 -0.01
C ASP A 358 -12.79 32.35 0.76
N PHE A 359 -11.89 32.57 1.72
CA PHE A 359 -11.34 31.49 2.54
C PHE A 359 -12.30 30.99 3.63
N CYS A 360 -13.30 31.79 4.04
CA CYS A 360 -14.34 31.33 4.97
C CYS A 360 -15.19 30.24 4.30
N ASP A 361 -15.44 30.37 3.01
CA ASP A 361 -16.12 29.36 2.21
C ASP A 361 -15.38 28.01 2.23
N VAL A 362 -14.05 28.01 2.23
CA VAL A 362 -13.23 26.80 2.38
C VAL A 362 -13.37 26.25 3.80
N ASP A 363 -13.25 27.12 4.81
CA ASP A 363 -13.35 26.73 6.22
C ASP A 363 -14.72 26.12 6.61
N SER A 364 -15.80 26.60 5.99
CA SER A 364 -17.16 26.10 6.25
C SER A 364 -17.34 24.64 5.85
N LEU A 365 -16.52 24.09 4.95
CA LEU A 365 -16.52 22.66 4.62
C LEU A 365 -16.27 21.77 5.84
N TYR A 366 -15.46 22.27 6.79
CA TYR A 366 -15.07 21.54 8.00
C TYR A 366 -15.89 21.93 9.23
N LYS A 367 -16.39 23.18 9.31
CA LYS A 367 -17.13 23.69 10.48
C LYS A 367 -18.63 23.39 10.41
N GLU A 368 -19.25 23.76 9.29
CA GLU A 368 -20.71 23.77 9.11
C GLU A 368 -21.18 22.58 8.26
N GLY A 369 -20.33 22.10 7.35
CA GLY A 369 -20.64 20.99 6.45
C GLY A 369 -21.40 21.43 5.18
N LEU A 370 -21.34 20.58 4.16
CA LEU A 370 -21.69 20.95 2.77
C LEU A 370 -23.17 21.30 2.58
N LEU A 371 -24.08 20.62 3.28
CA LEU A 371 -25.54 20.84 3.16
C LEU A 371 -26.02 22.16 3.76
N LEU A 372 -25.50 22.53 4.93
CA LEU A 372 -25.87 23.77 5.61
C LEU A 372 -25.38 24.98 4.80
N LYS A 373 -24.17 24.89 4.25
CA LYS A 373 -23.60 25.93 3.39
C LYS A 373 -24.43 26.19 2.13
N LEU A 374 -24.90 25.13 1.48
CA LEU A 374 -25.58 25.25 0.18
C LEU A 374 -27.10 25.40 0.30
N GLY A 375 -27.68 25.27 1.50
CA GLY A 375 -29.13 25.42 1.73
C GLY A 375 -29.99 24.32 1.09
N LEU A 376 -29.42 23.16 0.76
CA LEU A 376 -30.04 22.12 -0.09
C LEU A 376 -30.71 20.96 0.68
N GLN A 377 -30.97 21.10 1.98
CA GLN A 377 -31.47 20.00 2.81
C GLN A 377 -32.80 19.41 2.29
N ASP A 378 -33.75 20.28 1.91
CA ASP A 378 -35.08 19.86 1.47
C ASP A 378 -35.11 19.33 0.03
N GLU A 379 -34.18 19.76 -0.83
CA GLU A 379 -34.11 19.30 -2.22
C GLU A 379 -33.39 17.97 -2.39
N LEU A 380 -32.31 17.73 -1.62
CA LEU A 380 -31.58 16.46 -1.66
C LEU A 380 -32.51 15.29 -1.29
N MET A 381 -33.37 15.48 -0.28
CA MET A 381 -34.34 14.48 0.17
C MET A 381 -35.39 14.11 -0.90
N LYS A 382 -35.67 15.00 -1.86
CA LYS A 382 -36.64 14.77 -2.94
C LYS A 382 -36.05 14.05 -4.15
N LYS A 383 -34.75 14.19 -4.41
CA LYS A 383 -34.09 13.70 -5.64
C LYS A 383 -33.27 12.42 -5.45
N LEU A 384 -33.05 11.95 -4.22
CA LEU A 384 -32.28 10.73 -3.97
C LEU A 384 -33.08 9.48 -4.42
N PRO A 385 -32.56 8.70 -5.39
CA PRO A 385 -33.19 7.47 -5.79
C PRO A 385 -32.77 6.40 -4.78
N LEU A 386 -33.69 5.94 -3.92
CA LEU A 386 -33.74 4.65 -3.19
C LEU A 386 -34.17 4.81 -1.71
N PRO A 387 -35.19 4.05 -1.24
CA PRO A 387 -35.63 4.05 0.16
C PRO A 387 -34.53 3.73 1.19
N ASN A 388 -33.57 2.86 0.82
CA ASN A 388 -32.47 2.42 1.68
C ASN A 388 -31.36 3.46 1.88
N ILE A 389 -31.24 4.43 0.97
CA ILE A 389 -30.28 5.55 1.09
C ILE A 389 -30.90 6.63 1.99
N VAL A 390 -32.19 6.90 1.82
CA VAL A 390 -32.96 7.85 2.64
C VAL A 390 -32.99 7.43 4.11
N SER A 391 -33.19 6.14 4.42
CA SER A 391 -33.18 5.65 5.81
C SER A 391 -31.81 5.73 6.49
N LYS A 392 -30.72 5.41 5.77
CA LYS A 392 -29.35 5.60 6.29
C LYS A 392 -28.99 7.07 6.49
N LEU A 393 -29.45 7.95 5.61
CA LEU A 393 -29.24 9.39 5.72
C LEU A 393 -30.00 9.99 6.90
N GLN A 394 -31.22 9.53 7.20
CA GLN A 394 -31.98 9.96 8.38
C GLN A 394 -31.25 9.68 9.70
N GLU A 395 -30.42 8.64 9.76
CA GLU A 395 -29.63 8.29 10.95
C GLU A 395 -28.24 8.98 11.02
N SER A 396 -27.73 9.57 9.93
CA SER A 396 -26.29 9.96 9.83
C SER A 396 -25.97 11.23 9.01
N SER A 397 -26.97 12.00 8.57
CA SER A 397 -26.82 13.09 7.60
C SER A 397 -25.84 14.20 7.99
N GLN A 398 -25.70 14.53 9.28
CA GLN A 398 -24.77 15.58 9.72
C GLN A 398 -23.30 15.12 9.80
N SER A 399 -23.04 13.83 10.05
CA SER A 399 -21.66 13.31 10.19
C SER A 399 -21.02 12.93 8.84
N LEU A 400 -21.80 12.46 7.86
CA LEU A 400 -21.27 12.04 6.56
C LEU A 400 -20.94 13.22 5.61
N LEU A 401 -21.51 14.40 5.87
CA LEU A 401 -21.47 15.56 4.96
C LEU A 401 -20.60 16.72 5.47
N ARG A 402 -20.00 16.55 6.65
CA ARG A 402 -18.96 17.42 7.18
C ARG A 402 -17.61 16.73 7.06
N TYR A 403 -16.63 17.44 6.55
CA TYR A 403 -15.24 16.99 6.49
C TYR A 403 -14.60 17.19 7.86
N ASP A 404 -13.77 16.24 8.31
CA ASP A 404 -12.96 16.46 9.50
C ASP A 404 -11.86 17.49 9.20
N THR A 405 -11.53 18.36 10.15
CA THR A 405 -10.49 19.37 9.95
C THR A 405 -9.14 18.70 9.66
N PRO A 406 -8.50 18.96 8.50
CA PRO A 406 -7.21 18.38 8.17
C PRO A 406 -6.13 18.74 9.19
N THR A 407 -5.23 17.80 9.47
CA THR A 407 -4.19 17.97 10.50
C THR A 407 -3.33 19.21 10.25
N ILE A 408 -3.00 19.52 9.00
CA ILE A 408 -2.16 20.68 8.61
C ILE A 408 -2.68 22.03 9.12
N VAL A 409 -4.00 22.20 9.27
CA VAL A 409 -4.62 23.44 9.77
C VAL A 409 -5.17 23.31 11.19
N SER A 410 -4.94 22.17 11.86
CA SER A 410 -5.51 21.89 13.18
C SER A 410 -4.80 22.66 14.31
N ARG A 411 -3.48 22.86 14.21
CA ARG A 411 -2.66 23.61 15.19
C ARG A 411 -2.39 25.05 14.78
N ASP A 412 -2.14 25.27 13.50
CA ASP A 412 -1.90 26.59 12.90
C ASP A 412 -2.72 26.70 11.62
N LYS A 413 -3.79 27.49 11.68
CA LYS A 413 -4.71 27.68 10.54
C LYS A 413 -4.01 28.35 9.34
N PHE A 414 -2.90 29.05 9.57
CA PHE A 414 -2.16 29.78 8.56
C PHE A 414 -0.87 29.06 8.13
N ALA A 415 -0.66 27.80 8.55
CA ALA A 415 0.53 27.02 8.21
C ALA A 415 0.82 27.01 6.70
N TRP A 416 -0.23 26.86 5.88
CA TRP A 416 -0.13 26.82 4.43
C TRP A 416 0.43 28.11 3.77
N LEU A 417 0.30 29.27 4.43
CA LEU A 417 0.84 30.55 3.92
C LEU A 417 2.35 30.67 4.15
N ARG A 418 2.93 29.88 5.04
CA ARG A 418 4.32 30.01 5.48
C ARG A 418 5.29 29.33 4.53
N ASP A 419 6.41 29.97 4.25
CA ASP A 419 7.48 29.43 3.40
C ASP A 419 8.21 28.26 4.03
N ASP A 420 8.39 28.31 5.35
CA ASP A 420 9.06 27.23 6.07
C ASP A 420 8.21 25.96 6.09
N GLU A 421 6.88 26.04 6.17
CA GLU A 421 6.01 24.85 6.08
C GLU A 421 5.98 24.27 4.66
N PHE A 422 5.94 25.11 3.63
CA PHE A 422 6.05 24.66 2.23
C PHE A 422 7.35 23.88 2.01
N ALA A 423 8.49 24.38 2.51
CA ALA A 423 9.75 23.67 2.42
C ALA A 423 9.81 22.43 3.33
N ARG A 424 9.28 22.50 4.55
CA ARG A 424 9.26 21.37 5.51
C ARG A 424 8.49 20.17 4.95
N GLN A 425 7.40 20.39 4.21
CA GLN A 425 6.63 19.31 3.60
C GLN A 425 7.43 18.50 2.56
N THR A 426 8.52 19.03 2.01
CA THR A 426 9.45 18.26 1.15
C THR A 426 10.28 17.22 1.92
N LEU A 427 10.36 17.34 3.24
CA LEU A 427 11.09 16.42 4.15
C LEU A 427 10.16 15.59 5.05
N ALA A 428 9.00 16.16 5.40
CA ALA A 428 8.12 15.67 6.45
C ALA A 428 6.62 15.81 6.10
N GLY A 429 6.31 16.06 4.83
CA GLY A 429 4.96 16.03 4.31
C GLY A 429 4.63 14.67 3.72
N ILE A 430 3.61 14.66 2.88
CA ILE A 430 3.11 13.48 2.16
C ILE A 430 4.00 13.01 1.00
N ASN A 431 4.78 13.90 0.38
CA ASN A 431 5.71 13.53 -0.70
C ASN A 431 7.17 13.83 -0.33
N PRO A 432 7.70 13.20 0.75
CA PRO A 432 9.00 13.55 1.28
C PRO A 432 10.15 12.93 0.48
N VAL A 433 9.93 12.47 -0.75
CA VAL A 433 10.88 11.65 -1.52
C VAL A 433 11.33 12.27 -2.84
N SER A 434 10.84 13.46 -3.20
CA SER A 434 11.18 14.13 -4.46
C SER A 434 12.35 15.12 -4.35
N ILE A 435 12.62 15.66 -3.16
CA ILE A 435 13.70 16.63 -2.99
C ILE A 435 15.06 15.98 -3.23
N ARG A 436 15.94 16.70 -3.91
CA ARG A 436 17.32 16.28 -4.21
C ARG A 436 18.30 17.40 -3.88
N ARG A 437 19.55 17.05 -3.63
CA ARG A 437 20.64 18.02 -3.55
C ARG A 437 20.84 18.67 -4.91
N LEU A 438 21.13 19.97 -4.93
CA LEU A 438 21.44 20.69 -6.15
C LEU A 438 22.90 20.42 -6.54
N GLU A 439 23.12 19.76 -7.68
CA GLU A 439 24.47 19.37 -8.13
C GLU A 439 25.14 20.39 -9.04
N VAL A 440 24.33 21.12 -9.83
CA VAL A 440 24.78 22.14 -10.78
C VAL A 440 23.90 23.37 -10.65
N PHE A 441 24.48 24.57 -10.78
CA PHE A 441 23.72 25.82 -10.88
C PHE A 441 24.19 26.65 -12.09
N PRO A 442 23.27 27.18 -12.91
CA PRO A 442 21.82 26.95 -12.86
C PRO A 442 21.45 25.48 -13.18
N PRO A 443 20.26 25.00 -12.76
CA PRO A 443 19.82 23.63 -13.07
C PRO A 443 19.75 23.37 -14.58
N VAL A 444 20.07 22.15 -15.00
CA VAL A 444 20.12 21.74 -16.42
C VAL A 444 19.06 20.69 -16.72
N SER A 445 18.28 20.91 -17.77
CA SER A 445 17.31 19.93 -18.29
C SER A 445 18.02 18.80 -19.04
N GLN A 446 17.49 17.59 -18.95
CA GLN A 446 17.90 16.43 -19.74
C GLN A 446 17.01 16.19 -20.97
N LEU A 447 16.04 17.07 -21.21
CA LEU A 447 15.17 17.00 -22.39
C LEU A 447 15.93 17.40 -23.64
N ASP A 448 15.60 16.74 -24.76
CA ASP A 448 16.22 16.99 -26.06
C ASP A 448 15.91 18.40 -26.57
N PRO A 449 16.90 19.31 -26.71
CA PRO A 449 16.67 20.66 -27.19
C PRO A 449 16.16 20.71 -28.64
N GLU A 450 16.40 19.68 -29.45
CA GLU A 450 15.86 19.60 -30.82
C GLU A 450 14.34 19.40 -30.82
N VAL A 451 13.80 18.77 -29.78
CA VAL A 451 12.37 18.49 -29.63
C VAL A 451 11.65 19.60 -28.86
N TYR A 452 12.24 20.09 -27.78
CA TYR A 452 11.56 20.99 -26.84
C TYR A 452 12.04 22.46 -26.93
N GLY A 453 13.03 22.75 -27.78
CA GLY A 453 13.66 24.07 -27.89
C GLY A 453 14.74 24.31 -26.82
N PRO A 454 15.28 25.54 -26.72
CA PRO A 454 16.29 25.87 -25.70
C PRO A 454 15.75 25.62 -24.28
N GLN A 455 16.49 24.83 -23.48
CA GLN A 455 16.09 24.39 -22.13
C GLN A 455 16.95 25.01 -21.02
N GLU A 456 17.67 26.08 -21.31
CA GLU A 456 18.47 26.79 -20.31
C GLU A 456 17.56 27.34 -19.22
N SER A 457 17.91 27.03 -17.96
CA SER A 457 17.20 27.63 -16.84
C SER A 457 17.40 29.15 -16.83
N ALA A 458 16.32 29.88 -16.57
CA ALA A 458 16.31 31.31 -16.35
C ALA A 458 16.84 31.71 -14.96
N LEU A 459 17.15 30.74 -14.09
CA LEU A 459 17.78 31.00 -12.80
C LEU A 459 19.18 31.59 -13.00
N LYS A 460 19.48 32.63 -12.21
CA LYS A 460 20.75 33.35 -12.19
C LYS A 460 21.21 33.51 -10.75
N GLU A 461 22.51 33.71 -10.55
CA GLU A 461 23.06 33.86 -9.20
C GLU A 461 22.43 35.03 -8.44
N GLU A 462 22.14 36.14 -9.14
CA GLU A 462 21.48 37.33 -8.59
C GLU A 462 20.10 37.05 -7.97
N HIS A 463 19.41 35.99 -8.43
CA HIS A 463 18.11 35.61 -7.87
C HIS A 463 18.23 34.96 -6.49
N ILE A 464 19.36 34.31 -6.17
CA ILE A 464 19.48 33.48 -4.96
C ILE A 464 20.54 33.96 -3.97
N VAL A 465 21.59 34.67 -4.42
CA VAL A 465 22.75 35.03 -3.60
C VAL A 465 22.38 35.80 -2.32
N GLY A 466 21.35 36.65 -2.37
CA GLY A 466 20.86 37.41 -1.21
C GLY A 466 20.26 36.55 -0.09
N TYR A 467 19.95 35.28 -0.35
CA TYR A 467 19.32 34.36 0.60
C TYR A 467 20.28 33.32 1.19
N LEU A 468 21.56 33.31 0.79
CA LEU A 468 22.54 32.27 1.15
C LEU A 468 23.33 32.56 2.44
N GLY A 469 22.90 33.55 3.24
CA GLY A 469 23.56 33.88 4.50
C GLY A 469 25.01 34.37 4.34
N GLY A 470 25.33 35.01 3.21
CA GLY A 470 26.66 35.54 2.91
C GLY A 470 27.59 34.59 2.13
N LEU A 471 27.15 33.36 1.84
CA LEU A 471 27.87 32.43 0.98
C LEU A 471 27.68 32.79 -0.50
N SER A 472 28.68 32.50 -1.34
CA SER A 472 28.47 32.43 -2.79
C SER A 472 27.65 31.18 -3.15
N VAL A 473 27.10 31.15 -4.37
CA VAL A 473 26.37 29.97 -4.87
C VAL A 473 27.27 28.74 -4.84
N GLN A 474 28.51 28.87 -5.33
CA GLN A 474 29.49 27.78 -5.34
C GLN A 474 29.81 27.26 -3.93
N GLN A 475 30.05 28.17 -2.97
CA GLN A 475 30.29 27.77 -1.58
C GLN A 475 29.09 27.06 -0.97
N ALA A 476 27.87 27.55 -1.22
CA ALA A 476 26.66 26.91 -0.73
C ALA A 476 26.46 25.50 -1.34
N MET A 477 26.86 25.27 -2.59
CA MET A 477 26.84 23.95 -3.20
C MET A 477 27.90 23.01 -2.62
N GLU A 478 29.14 23.49 -2.45
CA GLU A 478 30.26 22.73 -1.86
C GLU A 478 29.97 22.33 -0.41
N GLU A 479 29.29 23.20 0.34
CA GLU A 479 28.84 22.93 1.71
C GLU A 479 27.52 22.12 1.77
N ASN A 480 27.00 21.65 0.64
CA ASN A 480 25.74 20.89 0.53
C ASN A 480 24.52 21.61 1.14
N LYS A 481 24.43 22.93 0.95
CA LYS A 481 23.34 23.77 1.48
C LYS A 481 22.27 24.11 0.46
N LEU A 482 22.42 23.71 -0.81
CA LEU A 482 21.41 23.93 -1.85
C LEU A 482 20.72 22.62 -2.24
N PHE A 483 19.39 22.68 -2.30
CA PHE A 483 18.51 21.59 -2.65
C PHE A 483 17.51 22.05 -3.70
N THR A 484 16.94 21.11 -4.44
CA THR A 484 15.94 21.41 -5.47
C THR A 484 14.79 20.43 -5.47
N LEU A 485 13.60 20.95 -5.76
CA LEU A 485 12.45 20.18 -6.21
C LEU A 485 12.26 20.50 -7.68
N ASP A 486 12.53 19.53 -8.56
CA ASP A 486 12.59 19.76 -10.00
C ASP A 486 11.60 18.85 -10.72
N TYR A 487 10.52 19.46 -11.19
CA TYR A 487 9.46 18.83 -11.98
C TYR A 487 9.44 19.28 -13.41
N HIS A 488 10.47 20.01 -13.85
CA HIS A 488 10.52 20.59 -15.17
C HIS A 488 10.46 19.51 -16.25
N ASP A 489 11.38 18.55 -16.20
CA ASP A 489 11.50 17.52 -17.24
C ASP A 489 10.34 16.51 -17.22
N ILE A 490 9.63 16.41 -16.09
CA ILE A 490 8.44 15.56 -15.95
C ILE A 490 7.23 16.21 -16.63
N TYR A 491 7.03 17.51 -16.45
CA TYR A 491 5.83 18.20 -16.92
C TYR A 491 5.96 18.80 -18.32
N LEU A 492 7.12 19.38 -18.66
CA LEU A 492 7.32 20.12 -19.92
C LEU A 492 6.83 19.36 -21.16
N PRO A 493 7.08 18.03 -21.31
CA PRO A 493 6.63 17.28 -22.48
C PRO A 493 5.10 17.19 -22.65
N PHE A 494 4.33 17.52 -21.61
CA PHE A 494 2.87 17.41 -21.59
C PHE A 494 2.17 18.76 -21.55
N LEU A 495 2.89 19.87 -21.30
CA LEU A 495 2.27 21.16 -20.97
C LEU A 495 1.42 21.75 -22.09
N GLU A 496 1.83 21.63 -23.35
CA GLU A 496 1.04 22.16 -24.48
C GLU A 496 -0.36 21.52 -24.49
N ARG A 497 -0.39 20.18 -24.38
CA ARG A 497 -1.63 19.39 -24.35
C ARG A 497 -2.45 19.63 -23.08
N ILE A 498 -1.80 19.76 -21.93
CA ILE A 498 -2.47 20.05 -20.65
C ILE A 498 -3.09 21.46 -20.67
N ASN A 499 -2.35 22.46 -21.15
CA ASN A 499 -2.79 23.85 -21.16
C ASN A 499 -3.85 24.14 -22.23
N ALA A 500 -3.96 23.28 -23.25
CA ALA A 500 -5.05 23.30 -24.22
C ALA A 500 -6.39 22.81 -23.62
N LEU A 501 -6.38 22.10 -22.50
CA LEU A 501 -7.61 21.65 -21.83
C LEU A 501 -8.32 22.82 -21.15
N GLU A 502 -9.65 22.81 -21.24
CA GLU A 502 -10.49 23.76 -20.51
C GLU A 502 -10.34 23.59 -19.00
N GLY A 503 -10.29 24.72 -18.28
CA GLY A 503 -10.18 24.73 -16.82
C GLY A 503 -8.88 24.16 -16.27
N ARG A 504 -7.81 24.07 -17.07
CA ARG A 504 -6.50 23.55 -16.64
C ARG A 504 -5.37 24.41 -17.16
N LYS A 505 -4.43 24.76 -16.29
CA LYS A 505 -3.21 25.50 -16.61
C LYS A 505 -2.07 25.08 -15.69
N ALA A 506 -0.90 24.81 -16.27
CA ALA A 506 0.30 24.37 -15.58
C ALA A 506 1.55 25.04 -16.13
N TYR A 507 2.55 25.07 -15.25
CA TYR A 507 3.94 25.31 -15.58
C TYR A 507 4.74 24.03 -15.29
N ALA A 508 5.89 23.91 -15.94
CA ALA A 508 6.99 23.04 -15.54
C ALA A 508 7.77 23.79 -14.45
N THR A 509 7.87 23.21 -13.25
CA THR A 509 8.38 23.95 -12.08
C THR A 509 9.75 23.46 -11.61
N ARG A 510 10.62 24.40 -11.21
CA ARG A 510 11.81 24.12 -10.38
C ARG A 510 11.81 25.01 -9.16
N THR A 511 12.12 24.47 -8.00
CA THR A 511 12.21 25.23 -6.74
C THR A 511 13.56 25.01 -6.09
N ILE A 512 14.27 26.08 -5.78
CA ILE A 512 15.55 26.03 -5.06
C ILE A 512 15.31 26.30 -3.58
N PHE A 513 15.95 25.51 -2.73
CA PHE A 513 15.92 25.62 -1.29
C PHE A 513 17.34 25.81 -0.73
N PHE A 514 17.43 26.62 0.33
CA PHE A 514 18.64 26.77 1.13
C PHE A 514 18.47 26.09 2.49
N LEU A 515 19.43 25.28 2.89
CA LEU A 515 19.51 24.71 4.23
C LEU A 515 20.10 25.74 5.19
N THR A 516 19.27 26.22 6.10
CA THR A 516 19.67 27.24 7.07
C THR A 516 20.60 26.66 8.14
N PRO A 517 21.37 27.50 8.86
CA PRO A 517 22.15 27.05 10.02
C PRO A 517 21.32 26.42 11.15
N LEU A 518 19.98 26.58 11.13
CA LEU A 518 19.06 25.97 12.08
C LEU A 518 18.62 24.55 11.67
N GLY A 519 19.10 24.02 10.54
CA GLY A 519 18.74 22.69 10.03
C GLY A 519 17.40 22.62 9.31
N THR A 520 16.74 23.76 9.05
CA THR A 520 15.48 23.83 8.28
C THR A 520 15.71 24.36 6.87
N LEU A 521 14.87 23.93 5.93
CA LEU A 521 14.90 24.42 4.56
C LEU A 521 14.12 25.73 4.40
N LYS A 522 14.63 26.61 3.55
CA LYS A 522 13.95 27.84 3.11
C LYS A 522 13.84 27.84 1.58
N PRO A 523 12.65 28.04 0.99
CA PRO A 523 12.54 28.22 -0.45
C PRO A 523 13.10 29.61 -0.83
N ILE A 524 13.95 29.67 -1.86
CA ILE A 524 14.67 30.90 -2.24
C ILE A 524 14.46 31.31 -3.70
N ALA A 525 13.96 30.42 -4.56
CA ALA A 525 13.54 30.75 -5.91
C ALA A 525 12.57 29.68 -6.46
N ILE A 526 11.64 30.11 -7.30
CA ILE A 526 10.77 29.23 -8.10
C ILE A 526 10.89 29.65 -9.57
N GLU A 527 11.26 28.72 -10.42
CA GLU A 527 11.21 28.85 -11.88
C GLU A 527 9.91 28.22 -12.40
N LEU A 528 9.20 28.96 -13.24
CA LEU A 528 7.98 28.53 -13.93
C LEU A 528 8.23 28.60 -15.43
N SER A 529 8.22 27.44 -16.08
CA SER A 529 8.53 27.29 -17.51
C SER A 529 7.31 26.83 -18.31
N LEU A 530 7.14 27.39 -19.50
CA LEU A 530 6.21 26.97 -20.53
C LEU A 530 6.97 26.47 -21.76
N PRO A 531 6.37 25.63 -22.61
CA PRO A 531 7.00 25.20 -23.85
C PRO A 531 7.37 26.40 -24.74
N TYR A 532 8.50 26.28 -25.45
CA TYR A 532 8.95 27.32 -26.36
C TYR A 532 8.03 27.44 -27.58
N THR A 533 7.50 28.63 -27.86
CA THR A 533 6.56 28.89 -28.98
C THR A 533 7.14 29.78 -30.08
N GLY A 534 8.46 30.03 -30.10
CA GLY A 534 9.12 30.79 -31.16
C GLY A 534 8.88 32.31 -31.18
N SER A 535 8.03 32.86 -30.30
CA SER A 535 7.71 34.29 -30.22
C SER A 535 8.29 34.96 -28.96
N HIS A 536 8.40 36.29 -28.97
CA HIS A 536 8.99 37.13 -27.89
C HIS A 536 8.25 37.11 -26.53
N SER A 537 7.32 36.18 -26.29
CA SER A 537 6.72 36.00 -24.98
C SER A 537 7.73 35.33 -24.03
N GLN A 538 7.83 35.81 -22.80
CA GLN A 538 8.71 35.23 -21.78
C GLN A 538 8.22 33.81 -21.44
N SER A 539 8.75 32.79 -22.12
CA SER A 539 8.40 31.38 -21.91
C SER A 539 8.73 30.88 -20.50
N THR A 540 9.66 31.55 -19.81
CA THR A 540 10.13 31.18 -18.47
C THR A 540 10.20 32.40 -17.57
N ARG A 541 9.77 32.24 -16.30
CA ARG A 541 9.81 33.28 -15.27
C ARG A 541 10.42 32.73 -13.99
N VAL A 542 11.22 33.56 -13.31
CA VAL A 542 11.73 33.26 -11.96
C VAL A 542 11.06 34.19 -10.96
N LEU A 543 10.56 33.61 -9.88
CA LEU A 543 10.08 34.33 -8.71
C LEU A 543 11.03 34.08 -7.53
N THR A 544 11.24 35.11 -6.73
CA THR A 544 12.02 35.07 -5.49
C THR A 544 11.12 35.39 -4.30
N PRO A 545 11.55 35.08 -3.06
CA PRO A 545 10.81 35.46 -1.85
C PRO A 545 10.34 36.92 -1.87
N PRO A 546 9.08 37.18 -1.48
CA PRO A 546 8.42 38.45 -1.75
C PRO A 546 8.97 39.61 -0.93
N VAL A 547 8.88 40.82 -1.49
CA VAL A 547 9.33 42.07 -0.86
C VAL A 547 8.20 43.10 -0.69
N ASP A 548 7.05 42.85 -1.29
CA ASP A 548 5.84 43.67 -1.18
C ASP A 548 4.56 42.82 -1.25
N ALA A 549 3.40 43.46 -1.13
CA ALA A 549 2.11 42.77 -1.15
C ALA A 549 1.80 42.09 -2.49
N THR A 550 2.23 42.67 -3.62
CA THR A 550 1.92 42.12 -4.95
C THR A 550 2.75 40.87 -5.22
N THR A 551 4.06 40.98 -4.99
CA THR A 551 5.02 39.87 -5.08
C THR A 551 4.67 38.76 -4.09
N SER A 552 4.09 39.08 -2.91
CA SER A 552 3.59 38.06 -1.98
C SER A 552 2.53 37.16 -2.61
N TRP A 553 1.55 37.71 -3.32
CA TRP A 553 0.51 36.89 -3.95
C TRP A 553 0.97 36.17 -5.21
N LEU A 554 1.88 36.78 -5.99
CA LEU A 554 2.54 36.08 -7.10
C LEU A 554 3.37 34.89 -6.61
N TRP A 555 4.08 35.05 -5.48
CA TRP A 555 4.80 33.97 -4.82
C TRP A 555 3.86 32.86 -4.35
N GLN A 556 2.69 33.21 -3.77
CA GLN A 556 1.68 32.22 -3.40
C GLN A 556 1.16 31.42 -4.60
N LEU A 557 0.89 32.07 -5.74
CA LEU A 557 0.50 31.40 -6.98
C LEU A 557 1.60 30.48 -7.52
N ALA A 558 2.87 30.92 -7.46
CA ALA A 558 4.00 30.10 -7.87
C ALA A 558 4.14 28.84 -6.99
N ARG A 559 4.01 28.99 -5.66
CA ARG A 559 3.99 27.84 -4.74
C ARG A 559 2.82 26.89 -5.03
N ALA A 560 1.64 27.42 -5.35
CA ALA A 560 0.49 26.59 -5.73
C ALA A 560 0.75 25.77 -7.00
N HIS A 561 1.41 26.34 -8.02
CA HIS A 561 1.84 25.58 -9.20
C HIS A 561 2.85 24.48 -8.85
N VAL A 562 3.84 24.77 -7.99
CA VAL A 562 4.79 23.76 -7.50
C VAL A 562 4.04 22.66 -6.76
N CYS A 563 3.13 23.00 -5.84
CA CYS A 563 2.30 22.03 -5.12
C CYS A 563 1.43 21.18 -6.05
N SER A 564 0.94 21.74 -7.16
CA SER A 564 0.15 20.97 -8.15
C SER A 564 1.01 20.00 -8.96
N ASN A 565 2.22 20.41 -9.36
CA ASN A 565 3.20 19.47 -9.93
C ASN A 565 3.57 18.38 -8.91
N ASP A 566 3.86 18.78 -7.66
CA ASP A 566 4.19 17.86 -6.57
C ASP A 566 3.06 16.86 -6.29
N ALA A 567 1.81 17.31 -6.31
CA ALA A 567 0.65 16.45 -6.14
C ALA A 567 0.52 15.42 -7.27
N GLY A 568 0.79 15.81 -8.52
CA GLY A 568 0.79 14.88 -9.66
C GLY A 568 1.94 13.87 -9.59
N VAL A 569 3.17 14.30 -9.31
CA VAL A 569 4.31 13.38 -9.16
C VAL A 569 4.14 12.47 -7.96
N HIS A 570 3.68 12.99 -6.83
CA HIS A 570 3.30 12.21 -5.65
C HIS A 570 2.34 11.09 -6.02
N GLN A 571 1.18 11.42 -6.61
CA GLN A 571 0.13 10.43 -6.85
C GLN A 571 0.47 9.45 -7.97
N LEU A 572 0.99 9.95 -9.09
CA LEU A 572 1.18 9.14 -10.29
C LEU A 572 2.48 8.34 -10.26
N VAL A 573 3.55 8.96 -9.75
CA VAL A 573 4.89 8.38 -9.80
C VAL A 573 5.24 7.74 -8.46
N ASN A 574 5.33 8.53 -7.39
CA ASN A 574 5.85 8.01 -6.12
C ASN A 574 4.88 7.04 -5.43
N HIS A 575 3.59 7.33 -5.50
CA HIS A 575 2.54 6.51 -4.90
C HIS A 575 2.09 5.41 -5.86
N TRP A 576 1.31 5.73 -6.89
CA TRP A 576 0.75 4.72 -7.78
C TRP A 576 1.82 3.85 -8.47
N LEU A 577 2.78 4.44 -9.17
CA LEU A 577 3.75 3.65 -9.93
C LEU A 577 4.70 2.86 -9.01
N ARG A 578 5.38 3.54 -8.09
CA ARG A 578 6.49 2.96 -7.31
C ARG A 578 6.03 2.01 -6.20
N THR A 579 4.77 2.09 -5.74
CA THR A 579 4.21 1.10 -4.79
C THR A 579 3.15 0.22 -5.46
N HIS A 580 2.00 0.74 -5.86
CA HIS A 580 0.88 -0.08 -6.36
C HIS A 580 1.24 -0.89 -7.62
N ALA A 581 1.60 -0.21 -8.71
CA ALA A 581 1.76 -0.83 -10.01
C ALA A 581 3.04 -1.68 -10.11
N SER A 582 4.12 -1.25 -9.46
CA SER A 582 5.40 -1.98 -9.54
C SER A 582 5.47 -3.19 -8.61
N ILE A 583 4.64 -3.28 -7.56
CA ILE A 583 4.61 -4.46 -6.67
C ILE A 583 3.66 -5.54 -7.20
N GLU A 584 2.56 -5.16 -7.87
CA GLU A 584 1.56 -6.10 -8.42
C GLU A 584 2.18 -7.26 -9.24
N PRO A 585 3.16 -7.05 -10.13
CA PRO A 585 3.88 -8.12 -10.81
C PRO A 585 4.55 -9.16 -9.89
N PHE A 586 5.15 -8.73 -8.78
CA PHE A 586 5.81 -9.62 -7.82
C PHE A 586 4.79 -10.45 -7.04
N VAL A 587 3.62 -9.86 -6.72
CA VAL A 587 2.49 -10.56 -6.09
C VAL A 587 1.98 -11.66 -7.01
N ILE A 588 1.67 -11.32 -8.26
CA ILE A 588 1.19 -12.29 -9.26
C ILE A 588 2.19 -13.44 -9.42
N ALA A 589 3.48 -13.14 -9.56
CA ALA A 589 4.53 -14.14 -9.70
C ALA A 589 4.65 -15.03 -8.45
N ALA A 590 4.53 -14.47 -7.24
CA ALA A 590 4.67 -15.22 -5.99
C ALA A 590 3.60 -16.33 -5.91
N HIS A 591 2.34 -16.00 -6.19
CA HIS A 591 1.26 -17.01 -6.22
C HIS A 591 1.40 -18.02 -7.36
N ARG A 592 2.03 -17.64 -8.48
CA ARG A 592 2.22 -18.52 -9.64
C ARG A 592 3.40 -19.48 -9.49
N GLN A 593 4.45 -19.07 -8.80
CA GLN A 593 5.74 -19.77 -8.83
C GLN A 593 6.17 -20.35 -7.49
N LEU A 594 5.74 -19.76 -6.37
CA LEU A 594 6.10 -20.24 -5.04
C LEU A 594 4.93 -21.01 -4.42
N SER A 595 5.17 -22.25 -3.99
CA SER A 595 4.16 -23.00 -3.24
C SER A 595 3.79 -22.29 -1.93
N ALA A 596 2.58 -22.51 -1.41
CA ALA A 596 2.20 -22.08 -0.05
C ALA A 596 3.10 -22.71 1.07
N MET A 597 3.84 -23.78 0.75
CA MET A 597 4.88 -24.34 1.62
C MET A 597 6.23 -23.64 1.49
N HIS A 598 6.47 -22.87 0.43
CA HIS A 598 7.76 -22.22 0.20
C HIS A 598 8.01 -21.15 1.28
N PRO A 599 9.18 -21.13 1.93
CA PRO A 599 9.47 -20.17 3.00
C PRO A 599 9.34 -18.72 2.50
N ILE A 600 9.88 -18.41 1.32
CA ILE A 600 9.75 -17.04 0.76
C ILE A 600 8.29 -16.64 0.46
N PHE A 601 7.41 -17.57 0.05
CA PHE A 601 5.98 -17.26 -0.07
C PHE A 601 5.39 -16.90 1.30
N LYS A 602 5.69 -17.71 2.33
CA LYS A 602 5.20 -17.45 3.68
C LYS A 602 5.71 -16.13 4.24
N LEU A 603 6.94 -15.71 3.93
CA LEU A 603 7.48 -14.41 4.33
C LEU A 603 6.72 -13.26 3.65
N LEU A 604 6.48 -13.36 2.34
CA LEU A 604 5.85 -12.30 1.55
C LEU A 604 4.33 -12.20 1.73
N ASP A 605 3.66 -13.31 2.07
CA ASP A 605 2.20 -13.43 2.19
C ASP A 605 1.50 -12.25 2.92
N PRO A 606 1.94 -11.80 4.12
CA PRO A 606 1.34 -10.64 4.78
C PRO A 606 1.49 -9.33 3.99
N HIS A 607 2.56 -9.20 3.22
CA HIS A 607 2.92 -8.00 2.46
C HIS A 607 2.24 -7.93 1.08
N MET A 608 1.50 -8.97 0.69
CA MET A 608 0.73 -9.01 -0.56
C MET A 608 -0.75 -8.70 -0.35
N ARG A 609 -1.25 -8.88 0.89
CA ARG A 609 -2.66 -8.72 1.29
C ARG A 609 -3.31 -7.51 0.62
N TYR A 610 -4.43 -7.73 -0.07
CA TYR A 610 -5.30 -6.70 -0.67
C TYR A 610 -4.73 -5.89 -1.84
N THR A 611 -3.45 -6.04 -2.19
CA THR A 611 -2.78 -5.25 -3.25
C THR A 611 -3.50 -5.39 -4.60
N LEU A 612 -3.88 -6.62 -4.99
CA LEU A 612 -4.53 -6.83 -6.30
C LEU A 612 -5.93 -6.21 -6.36
N ASP A 613 -6.72 -6.29 -5.27
CA ASP A 613 -8.09 -5.79 -5.26
C ASP A 613 -8.14 -4.27 -5.19
N ILE A 614 -7.24 -3.62 -4.43
CA ILE A 614 -7.15 -2.15 -4.46
C ILE A 614 -6.71 -1.65 -5.84
N ASN A 615 -5.75 -2.32 -6.49
CA ASN A 615 -5.32 -1.95 -7.84
C ASN A 615 -6.44 -2.17 -8.86
N ALA A 616 -7.22 -3.24 -8.75
CA ALA A 616 -8.39 -3.47 -9.59
C ALA A 616 -9.46 -2.37 -9.39
N LEU A 617 -9.75 -1.99 -8.14
CA LEU A 617 -10.68 -0.89 -7.85
C LEU A 617 -10.17 0.46 -8.38
N ALA A 618 -8.86 0.71 -8.29
CA ALA A 618 -8.22 1.89 -8.85
C ALA A 618 -8.37 1.94 -10.38
N ARG A 619 -8.10 0.83 -11.09
CA ARG A 619 -8.34 0.73 -12.54
C ARG A 619 -9.81 0.96 -12.90
N GLN A 620 -10.74 0.56 -12.04
CA GLN A 620 -12.16 0.73 -12.30
C GLN A 620 -12.63 2.20 -12.18
N THR A 621 -12.13 2.92 -11.16
CA THR A 621 -12.76 4.19 -10.73
C THR A 621 -11.82 5.36 -10.43
N LEU A 622 -10.52 5.11 -10.30
CA LEU A 622 -9.54 6.11 -9.91
C LEU A 622 -8.75 6.60 -11.12
N ILE A 623 -8.09 5.67 -11.82
CA ILE A 623 -7.16 5.96 -12.92
C ILE A 623 -7.69 5.62 -14.32
N SER A 624 -8.94 5.16 -14.41
CA SER A 624 -9.63 5.01 -15.71
C SER A 624 -9.90 6.36 -16.36
N ALA A 625 -10.27 6.34 -17.65
CA ALA A 625 -10.94 7.47 -18.30
C ALA A 625 -12.13 7.96 -17.45
N GLU A 626 -12.19 9.27 -17.22
CA GLU A 626 -13.17 9.95 -16.33
C GLU A 626 -13.06 9.55 -14.85
N GLY A 627 -12.03 8.81 -14.47
CA GLY A 627 -11.73 8.49 -13.09
C GLY A 627 -11.42 9.74 -12.27
N VAL A 628 -11.37 9.58 -10.96
CA VAL A 628 -11.14 10.73 -10.06
C VAL A 628 -9.79 11.39 -10.30
N ILE A 629 -8.74 10.63 -10.64
CA ILE A 629 -7.41 11.19 -10.89
C ILE A 629 -7.43 12.10 -12.13
N GLU A 630 -7.99 11.64 -13.25
CA GLU A 630 -8.14 12.51 -14.43
C GLU A 630 -9.01 13.73 -14.13
N SER A 631 -10.11 13.55 -13.38
CA SER A 631 -11.05 14.63 -13.10
C SER A 631 -10.48 15.71 -12.17
N CYS A 632 -9.59 15.35 -11.25
CA CYS A 632 -9.19 16.22 -10.13
C CYS A 632 -7.72 16.68 -10.14
N PHE A 633 -6.86 16.13 -11.00
CA PHE A 633 -5.42 16.48 -11.06
C PHE A 633 -5.09 17.19 -12.36
N THR A 634 -4.25 18.22 -12.33
CA THR A 634 -3.95 19.08 -13.50
C THR A 634 -3.73 18.34 -14.82
N PRO A 635 -2.97 17.22 -14.90
CA PRO A 635 -2.70 16.56 -16.18
C PRO A 635 -3.93 15.99 -16.91
N GLY A 636 -5.03 15.76 -16.22
CA GLY A 636 -6.27 15.28 -16.84
C GLY A 636 -6.10 13.91 -17.53
N PRO A 637 -6.50 13.75 -18.80
CA PRO A 637 -6.36 12.49 -19.54
C PRO A 637 -4.90 12.03 -19.73
N TYR A 638 -3.92 12.90 -19.50
CA TYR A 638 -2.49 12.60 -19.67
C TYR A 638 -1.83 12.05 -18.38
N CYS A 639 -2.57 11.91 -17.28
CA CYS A 639 -2.06 11.42 -15.99
C CYS A 639 -1.28 10.10 -16.13
N MET A 640 -1.85 9.12 -16.83
CA MET A 640 -1.21 7.80 -16.95
C MET A 640 -0.07 7.76 -17.97
N GLU A 641 -0.02 8.69 -18.93
CA GLU A 641 1.14 8.86 -19.81
C GLU A 641 2.36 9.38 -19.03
N ILE A 642 2.16 10.31 -18.09
CA ILE A 642 3.21 10.79 -17.18
C ILE A 642 3.75 9.63 -16.33
N SER A 643 2.86 8.81 -15.77
CA SER A 643 3.26 7.61 -15.02
C SER A 643 4.11 6.66 -15.87
N ALA A 644 3.70 6.38 -17.12
CA ALA A 644 4.45 5.52 -18.01
C ALA A 644 5.82 6.11 -18.43
N ALA A 645 5.89 7.42 -18.67
CA ALA A 645 7.14 8.11 -18.94
C ALA A 645 8.13 8.02 -17.75
N ALA A 646 7.60 8.12 -16.53
CA ALA A 646 8.38 7.94 -15.31
C ALA A 646 8.85 6.49 -15.14
N TYR A 647 8.02 5.49 -15.45
CA TYR A 647 8.44 4.10 -15.44
C TYR A 647 9.60 3.83 -16.42
N ARG A 648 9.50 4.37 -17.64
CA ARG A 648 10.56 4.24 -18.64
C ARG A 648 11.89 4.84 -18.18
N SER A 649 11.85 6.02 -17.55
CA SER A 649 13.05 6.89 -17.44
C SER A 649 13.59 7.05 -16.02
N LEU A 650 12.76 6.83 -15.00
CA LEU A 650 13.09 7.13 -13.59
C LEU A 650 13.07 5.88 -12.70
N TRP A 651 12.25 4.89 -13.02
CA TRP A 651 12.08 3.71 -12.17
C TRP A 651 13.20 2.68 -12.37
N ARG A 652 13.79 2.24 -11.25
CA ARG A 652 14.82 1.20 -11.23
C ARG A 652 14.79 0.44 -9.92
N PHE A 653 14.53 -0.87 -9.98
CA PHE A 653 14.33 -1.70 -8.79
C PHE A 653 15.50 -1.63 -7.79
N ASP A 654 16.75 -1.60 -8.26
CA ASP A 654 17.96 -1.54 -7.42
C ASP A 654 18.09 -0.25 -6.59
N LEU A 655 17.33 0.79 -6.95
CA LEU A 655 17.35 2.10 -6.29
C LEU A 655 16.02 2.43 -5.59
N GLU A 656 15.13 1.45 -5.45
CA GLU A 656 13.85 1.61 -4.73
C GLU A 656 13.98 1.39 -3.22
N GLY A 657 15.07 0.78 -2.76
CA GLY A 657 15.39 0.69 -1.34
C GLY A 657 15.78 2.04 -0.73
N LEU A 658 15.39 2.31 0.53
CA LEU A 658 15.55 3.64 1.13
C LEU A 658 17.01 4.16 1.15
N PRO A 659 18.02 3.38 1.58
CA PRO A 659 19.41 3.87 1.55
C PRO A 659 19.88 4.26 0.14
N ALA A 660 19.56 3.43 -0.86
CA ALA A 660 19.94 3.67 -2.25
C ALA A 660 19.22 4.89 -2.84
N ASP A 661 17.93 5.09 -2.52
CA ASP A 661 17.15 6.26 -2.91
C ASP A 661 17.73 7.56 -2.32
N LEU A 662 18.07 7.56 -1.02
CA LEU A 662 18.66 8.71 -0.34
C LEU A 662 20.00 9.10 -0.96
N ILE A 663 20.86 8.13 -1.26
CA ILE A 663 22.16 8.38 -1.92
C ILE A 663 21.94 8.89 -3.35
N ARG A 664 21.05 8.26 -4.12
CA ARG A 664 20.73 8.66 -5.50
C ARG A 664 20.26 10.12 -5.59
N ARG A 665 19.44 10.56 -4.64
CA ARG A 665 18.96 11.95 -4.58
C ARG A 665 20.00 12.92 -4.01
N GLY A 666 21.15 12.43 -3.57
CA GLY A 666 22.17 13.21 -2.89
C GLY A 666 21.72 13.70 -1.52
N MET A 667 20.79 13.00 -0.86
CA MET A 667 20.32 13.33 0.50
C MET A 667 21.15 12.64 1.58
N ALA A 668 21.98 11.67 1.19
CA ALA A 668 22.92 10.97 2.05
C ALA A 668 24.21 10.64 1.32
N VAL A 669 25.28 10.42 2.08
CA VAL A 669 26.54 9.85 1.60
C VAL A 669 26.85 8.58 2.37
N LEU A 670 27.53 7.62 1.72
CA LEU A 670 27.98 6.42 2.39
C LEU A 670 28.97 6.78 3.51
N ASP A 671 28.70 6.30 4.72
CA ASP A 671 29.57 6.47 5.88
C ASP A 671 29.36 5.29 6.84
N LEU A 672 30.22 4.28 6.72
CA LEU A 672 30.14 3.05 7.52
C LEU A 672 30.37 3.27 9.03
N THR A 673 30.77 4.48 9.43
CA THR A 673 30.92 4.84 10.85
C THR A 673 29.63 5.36 11.48
N GLN A 674 28.64 5.74 10.66
CA GLN A 674 27.35 6.22 11.11
C GLN A 674 26.35 5.06 11.28
N PRO A 675 25.30 5.25 12.10
CA PRO A 675 24.14 4.37 12.09
C PRO A 675 23.61 4.18 10.66
N HIS A 676 23.11 2.98 10.34
CA HIS A 676 22.58 2.63 9.01
C HIS A 676 23.62 2.67 7.87
N GLY A 677 24.91 2.87 8.18
CA GLY A 677 26.00 2.90 7.19
C GLY A 677 26.01 4.13 6.27
N LEU A 678 25.25 5.18 6.61
CA LEU A 678 25.20 6.42 5.84
C LEU A 678 25.06 7.66 6.71
N LYS A 679 25.48 8.80 6.16
CA LYS A 679 25.32 10.12 6.77
C LYS A 679 24.33 10.94 5.97
N LEU A 680 23.24 11.39 6.60
CA LEU A 680 22.30 12.33 5.99
C LEU A 680 22.94 13.71 5.83
N LEU A 681 22.63 14.39 4.72
CA LEU A 681 23.06 15.78 4.50
C LEU A 681 22.13 16.80 5.18
N ILE A 682 20.90 16.39 5.48
CA ILE A 682 19.99 17.12 6.36
C ILE A 682 19.79 16.26 7.61
N GLU A 683 20.36 16.69 8.73
CA GLU A 683 20.36 15.89 9.98
C GLU A 683 18.95 15.61 10.48
N ASP A 684 18.07 16.63 10.49
CA ASP A 684 16.66 16.48 10.86
C ASP A 684 15.77 16.31 9.62
N TYR A 685 15.97 15.23 8.87
CA TYR A 685 15.09 14.81 7.77
C TYR A 685 14.12 13.72 8.29
N PRO A 686 12.87 14.06 8.63
CA PRO A 686 12.00 13.18 9.40
C PRO A 686 11.67 11.84 8.73
N TYR A 687 11.32 11.87 7.45
CA TYR A 687 11.07 10.65 6.66
C TYR A 687 12.30 9.74 6.60
N ALA A 688 13.48 10.29 6.31
CA ALA A 688 14.70 9.49 6.18
C ALA A 688 15.12 8.89 7.52
N ASN A 689 15.13 9.70 8.59
CA ASN A 689 15.54 9.27 9.92
C ASN A 689 14.67 8.14 10.47
N ASP A 690 13.35 8.21 10.28
CA ASP A 690 12.45 7.18 10.78
C ASP A 690 12.40 5.98 9.83
N GLY A 691 12.46 6.23 8.53
CA GLY A 691 12.49 5.20 7.51
C GLY A 691 13.71 4.28 7.66
N LEU A 692 14.88 4.83 7.99
CA LEU A 692 16.10 4.03 8.17
C LEU A 692 16.03 3.09 9.38
N LEU A 693 15.32 3.48 10.44
CA LEU A 693 15.06 2.59 11.57
C LEU A 693 14.21 1.38 11.13
N ILE A 694 13.14 1.64 10.37
CA ILE A 694 12.25 0.58 9.90
C ILE A 694 12.93 -0.29 8.83
N TRP A 695 13.69 0.33 7.93
CA TRP A 695 14.47 -0.37 6.90
C TRP A 695 15.42 -1.39 7.53
N ASP A 696 16.23 -0.98 8.52
CA ASP A 696 17.16 -1.88 9.20
C ASP A 696 16.46 -3.01 9.94
N ALA A 697 15.31 -2.74 10.59
CA ALA A 697 14.52 -3.77 11.24
C ALA A 697 13.98 -4.80 10.23
N ILE A 698 13.48 -4.33 9.07
CA ILE A 698 13.02 -5.23 7.99
C ILE A 698 14.21 -6.04 7.46
N GLU A 699 15.34 -5.40 7.18
CA GLU A 699 16.53 -6.05 6.64
C GLU A 699 17.04 -7.14 7.59
N SER A 700 17.15 -6.84 8.88
CA SER A 700 17.56 -7.77 9.93
C SER A 700 16.60 -8.96 10.06
N TRP A 701 15.29 -8.70 10.02
CA TRP A 701 14.25 -9.73 10.01
C TRP A 701 14.38 -10.64 8.79
N VAL A 702 14.45 -10.07 7.59
CA VAL A 702 14.57 -10.79 6.33
C VAL A 702 15.87 -11.61 6.31
N ARG A 703 16.98 -11.03 6.75
CA ARG A 703 18.29 -11.71 6.81
C ARG A 703 18.25 -12.90 7.76
N THR A 704 17.67 -12.73 8.95
CA THR A 704 17.47 -13.82 9.91
C THR A 704 16.63 -14.93 9.30
N TYR A 705 15.52 -14.57 8.65
CA TYR A 705 14.62 -15.52 7.99
C TYR A 705 15.32 -16.27 6.84
N VAL A 706 15.97 -15.56 5.92
CA VAL A 706 16.65 -16.16 4.76
C VAL A 706 17.80 -17.05 5.20
N ASN A 707 18.61 -16.64 6.18
CA ASN A 707 19.72 -17.46 6.68
C ASN A 707 19.24 -18.77 7.30
N HIS A 708 18.07 -18.79 7.94
CA HIS A 708 17.52 -20.03 8.50
C HIS A 708 17.25 -21.09 7.42
N TYR A 709 16.76 -20.69 6.23
CA TYR A 709 16.44 -21.64 5.16
C TYR A 709 17.56 -21.84 4.12
N TYR A 710 18.43 -20.84 3.90
CA TYR A 710 19.43 -20.85 2.83
C TYR A 710 20.89 -20.66 3.32
N GLY A 711 21.12 -20.47 4.62
CA GLY A 711 22.42 -20.08 5.18
C GLY A 711 23.53 -21.14 5.04
N ASP A 712 23.17 -22.41 4.96
CA ASP A 712 24.14 -23.53 4.96
C ASP A 712 24.85 -23.73 3.61
N SER A 713 24.35 -23.18 2.51
CA SER A 713 25.02 -23.25 1.21
C SER A 713 24.64 -22.10 0.30
N SER A 714 25.63 -21.35 -0.20
CA SER A 714 25.41 -20.31 -1.22
C SER A 714 24.86 -20.85 -2.54
N SER A 715 25.01 -22.16 -2.83
CA SER A 715 24.44 -22.76 -4.04
C SER A 715 22.91 -22.93 -3.96
N SER A 716 22.33 -22.92 -2.75
CA SER A 716 20.92 -23.21 -2.51
C SER A 716 19.99 -22.23 -3.25
N ILE A 717 20.33 -20.94 -3.26
CA ILE A 717 19.58 -19.89 -3.97
C ILE A 717 19.48 -20.18 -5.47
N ARG A 718 20.58 -20.61 -6.08
CA ARG A 718 20.66 -20.88 -7.53
C ARG A 718 19.98 -22.18 -7.93
N THR A 719 19.90 -23.14 -7.02
CA THR A 719 19.25 -24.44 -7.26
C THR A 719 17.77 -24.46 -6.92
N ASP A 720 17.26 -23.42 -6.28
CA ASP A 720 15.84 -23.28 -5.97
C ASP A 720 15.03 -22.93 -7.22
N THR A 721 14.41 -23.95 -7.80
CA THR A 721 13.66 -23.82 -9.05
C THR A 721 12.41 -22.95 -8.92
N GLU A 722 11.77 -22.92 -7.75
CA GLU A 722 10.59 -22.07 -7.54
C GLU A 722 10.99 -20.62 -7.35
N LEU A 723 12.03 -20.37 -6.54
CA LEU A 723 12.57 -19.04 -6.31
C LEU A 723 13.11 -18.40 -7.59
N GLN A 724 13.89 -19.15 -8.38
CA GLN A 724 14.41 -18.67 -9.67
C GLN A 724 13.29 -18.43 -10.68
N ALA A 725 12.27 -19.28 -10.72
CA ALA A 725 11.11 -19.09 -11.60
C ALA A 725 10.28 -17.87 -11.19
N TRP A 726 10.06 -17.65 -9.89
CA TRP A 726 9.37 -16.47 -9.36
C TRP A 726 10.03 -15.18 -9.84
N TYR A 727 11.32 -15.02 -9.57
CA TYR A 727 12.01 -13.80 -9.90
C TYR A 727 12.18 -13.58 -11.41
N SER A 728 12.51 -14.66 -12.13
CA SER A 728 12.58 -14.62 -13.59
C SER A 728 11.23 -14.22 -14.20
N GLU A 729 10.12 -14.72 -13.69
CA GLU A 729 8.79 -14.35 -14.20
C GLU A 729 8.40 -12.92 -13.83
N SER A 730 8.71 -12.46 -12.60
CA SER A 730 8.50 -11.06 -12.19
C SER A 730 9.19 -10.07 -13.14
N ILE A 731 10.40 -10.38 -13.61
CA ILE A 731 11.14 -9.53 -14.54
C ILE A 731 10.64 -9.72 -15.99
N ASN A 732 10.61 -10.96 -16.47
CA ASN A 732 10.45 -11.22 -17.91
C ASN A 732 9.00 -11.15 -18.38
N GLN A 733 8.02 -11.33 -17.48
CA GLN A 733 6.60 -11.16 -17.79
C GLN A 733 6.02 -9.96 -17.05
N GLY A 734 6.29 -9.84 -15.76
CA GLY A 734 5.75 -8.79 -14.90
C GLY A 734 6.24 -7.38 -15.24
N HIS A 735 7.55 -7.23 -15.38
CA HIS A 735 8.24 -6.00 -15.80
C HIS A 735 8.85 -6.16 -17.19
N ALA A 736 8.15 -6.86 -18.08
CA ALA A 736 8.69 -7.32 -19.37
C ALA A 736 9.33 -6.21 -20.21
N ASP A 737 8.84 -4.97 -20.11
CA ASP A 737 9.32 -3.85 -20.92
C ASP A 737 10.69 -3.32 -20.47
N LEU A 738 11.10 -3.60 -19.22
CA LEU A 738 12.41 -3.25 -18.66
C LEU A 738 13.27 -4.48 -18.34
N ARG A 739 12.90 -5.67 -18.82
CA ARG A 739 13.62 -6.94 -18.56
C ARG A 739 15.09 -6.94 -18.98
N HIS A 740 15.45 -6.10 -19.96
CA HIS A 740 16.77 -6.04 -20.56
C HIS A 740 17.74 -5.12 -19.81
N GLN A 741 17.26 -4.42 -18.79
CA GLN A 741 18.07 -3.49 -18.02
C GLN A 741 19.12 -4.22 -17.17
N SER A 742 20.35 -3.73 -17.13
CA SER A 742 21.46 -4.41 -16.45
C SER A 742 21.46 -4.26 -14.94
N TRP A 743 20.60 -3.39 -14.40
CA TRP A 743 20.54 -3.06 -12.98
C TRP A 743 19.67 -4.02 -12.17
N TRP A 744 18.99 -4.97 -12.81
CA TRP A 744 18.28 -6.03 -12.08
C TRP A 744 19.25 -6.86 -11.23
N PRO A 745 19.00 -7.03 -9.92
CA PRO A 745 19.77 -7.95 -9.09
C PRO A 745 19.79 -9.37 -9.69
N SER A 746 20.86 -10.13 -9.47
CA SER A 746 21.04 -11.41 -10.15
C SER A 746 20.31 -12.60 -9.51
N LEU A 747 19.84 -12.43 -8.27
CA LEU A 747 19.31 -13.48 -7.40
C LEU A 747 20.22 -14.73 -7.38
N SER A 748 21.52 -14.53 -7.20
CA SER A 748 22.50 -15.62 -7.14
C SER A 748 23.01 -15.91 -5.73
N THR A 749 22.79 -15.00 -4.78
CA THR A 749 23.33 -15.09 -3.42
C THR A 749 22.25 -14.85 -2.36
N VAL A 750 22.58 -15.18 -1.11
CA VAL A 750 21.74 -14.85 0.05
C VAL A 750 21.56 -13.33 0.16
N ASP A 751 22.62 -12.54 -0.05
CA ASP A 751 22.55 -11.08 0.00
C ASP A 751 21.66 -10.50 -1.10
N ASP A 752 21.70 -11.07 -2.32
CA ASP A 752 20.78 -10.69 -3.40
C ASP A 752 19.32 -10.90 -2.94
N LEU A 753 19.01 -12.08 -2.39
CA LEU A 753 17.65 -12.41 -1.94
C LEU A 753 17.22 -11.51 -0.79
N VAL A 754 18.08 -11.26 0.20
CA VAL A 754 17.80 -10.35 1.32
C VAL A 754 17.52 -8.94 0.80
N SER A 755 18.33 -8.43 -0.12
CA SER A 755 18.15 -7.10 -0.70
C SER A 755 16.84 -6.99 -1.48
N ILE A 756 16.50 -7.98 -2.30
CA ILE A 756 15.25 -8.01 -3.08
C ILE A 756 14.04 -8.01 -2.14
N LEU A 757 14.03 -8.91 -1.16
CA LEU A 757 12.90 -9.06 -0.24
C LEU A 757 12.74 -7.84 0.68
N THR A 758 13.85 -7.28 1.19
CA THR A 758 13.82 -6.05 2.00
C THR A 758 13.23 -4.90 1.21
N THR A 759 13.63 -4.75 -0.07
CA THR A 759 13.06 -3.72 -0.96
C THR A 759 11.57 -3.92 -1.17
N LEU A 760 11.12 -5.15 -1.48
CA LEU A 760 9.70 -5.43 -1.69
C LEU A 760 8.84 -5.15 -0.43
N ILE A 761 9.32 -5.59 0.74
CA ILE A 761 8.62 -5.37 2.01
C ILE A 761 8.60 -3.88 2.36
N TRP A 762 9.72 -3.16 2.18
CA TRP A 762 9.79 -1.71 2.36
C TRP A 762 8.77 -0.97 1.47
N LEU A 763 8.72 -1.32 0.18
CA LEU A 763 7.81 -0.71 -0.78
C LEU A 763 6.34 -0.98 -0.44
N ALA A 764 6.02 -2.21 -0.03
CA ALA A 764 4.66 -2.62 0.31
C ALA A 764 4.18 -2.01 1.64
N SER A 765 5.09 -1.76 2.59
CA SER A 765 4.77 -1.28 3.93
C SER A 765 5.10 0.21 4.12
N ALA A 766 6.28 0.52 4.65
CA ALA A 766 6.67 1.84 5.13
C ALA A 766 6.73 2.91 4.03
N GLN A 767 7.20 2.57 2.82
CA GLN A 767 7.20 3.52 1.70
C GLN A 767 5.77 3.92 1.32
N HIS A 768 4.90 2.92 1.14
CA HIS A 768 3.50 3.15 0.83
C HIS A 768 2.81 3.96 1.94
N ALA A 769 3.01 3.57 3.21
CA ALA A 769 2.44 4.29 4.35
C ALA A 769 2.84 5.77 4.40
N ALA A 770 4.14 6.07 4.20
CA ALA A 770 4.67 7.43 4.18
C ALA A 770 4.08 8.30 3.06
N LEU A 771 3.66 7.68 1.95
CA LEU A 771 3.07 8.38 0.80
C LEU A 771 1.53 8.39 0.82
N ASN A 772 0.90 7.49 1.56
CA ASN A 772 -0.55 7.28 1.49
C ASN A 772 -1.32 7.97 2.64
N PHE A 773 -0.97 7.72 3.90
CA PHE A 773 -1.80 8.12 5.05
C PHE A 773 -1.73 9.63 5.37
N GLY A 774 -0.90 10.37 4.64
CA GLY A 774 -0.81 11.83 4.70
C GLY A 774 -1.73 12.56 3.71
N GLN A 775 -2.42 11.85 2.81
CA GLN A 775 -3.26 12.43 1.74
C GLN A 775 -4.32 13.40 2.27
N TYR A 776 -5.17 12.96 3.19
CA TYR A 776 -6.16 13.84 3.81
C TYR A 776 -5.56 14.76 4.88
N PRO A 777 -4.71 14.30 5.81
CA PRO A 777 -4.10 15.17 6.83
C PRO A 777 -3.38 16.40 6.29
N TYR A 778 -2.68 16.31 5.15
CA TYR A 778 -1.97 17.42 4.52
C TYR A 778 -2.70 18.01 3.30
N GLY A 779 -3.29 17.16 2.45
CA GLY A 779 -3.94 17.57 1.21
C GLY A 779 -5.43 17.93 1.34
N GLY A 780 -6.07 17.54 2.46
CA GLY A 780 -7.49 17.80 2.68
C GLY A 780 -7.86 19.28 2.79
N TYR A 781 -6.87 20.17 3.03
CA TYR A 781 -7.02 21.62 2.91
C TYR A 781 -6.42 22.09 1.58
N VAL A 782 -7.28 22.17 0.55
CA VAL A 782 -6.84 22.37 -0.85
C VAL A 782 -5.91 23.58 -1.05
N PRO A 783 -6.07 24.75 -0.40
CA PRO A 783 -5.11 25.85 -0.52
C PRO A 783 -3.67 25.51 -0.10
N ASN A 784 -3.45 24.51 0.77
CA ASN A 784 -2.12 24.05 1.14
C ASN A 784 -1.42 23.28 0.01
N ARG A 785 -2.16 22.41 -0.66
CA ARG A 785 -1.62 21.48 -1.65
C ARG A 785 -2.65 21.23 -2.76
N PRO A 786 -2.86 22.20 -3.66
CA PRO A 786 -3.88 22.06 -4.70
C PRO A 786 -3.48 20.98 -5.71
N PRO A 787 -4.32 19.96 -5.98
CA PRO A 787 -4.02 18.94 -6.99
C PRO A 787 -4.17 19.47 -8.41
N LEU A 788 -4.94 20.54 -8.59
CA LEU A 788 -5.27 21.12 -9.89
C LEU A 788 -5.15 22.65 -9.91
N MET A 789 -4.60 23.17 -11.01
CA MET A 789 -4.51 24.61 -11.30
C MET A 789 -5.29 24.95 -12.58
N ARG A 790 -6.01 26.07 -12.57
CA ARG A 790 -6.91 26.51 -13.66
C ARG A 790 -6.46 27.76 -14.39
N ARG A 791 -5.54 28.52 -13.80
CA ARG A 791 -5.01 29.78 -14.33
C ARG A 791 -3.49 29.77 -14.31
N LEU A 792 -2.89 30.49 -15.24
CA LEU A 792 -1.48 30.86 -15.18
C LEU A 792 -1.33 32.10 -14.30
N LEU A 793 -0.09 32.45 -13.93
CA LEU A 793 0.20 33.74 -13.30
C LEU A 793 -0.28 34.90 -14.19
N PRO A 794 -0.88 35.95 -13.60
CA PRO A 794 -1.27 37.12 -14.37
C PRO A 794 -0.02 37.90 -14.85
N GLN A 795 -0.14 38.55 -16.01
CA GLN A 795 0.90 39.40 -16.59
C GLN A 795 0.44 40.86 -16.62
N GLU A 796 1.33 41.83 -16.40
CA GLU A 796 0.92 43.24 -16.23
C GLU A 796 0.21 43.83 -17.46
N ASP A 797 0.46 43.27 -18.62
CA ASP A 797 -0.13 43.60 -19.91
C ASP A 797 -1.45 42.86 -20.21
N ASP A 798 -1.85 41.89 -19.37
CA ASP A 798 -3.10 41.15 -19.48
C ASP A 798 -4.25 41.87 -18.72
N PRO A 799 -5.44 42.01 -19.32
CA PRO A 799 -6.67 42.43 -18.62
C PRO A 799 -6.91 41.76 -17.25
N GLU A 800 -6.54 40.49 -17.08
CA GLU A 800 -6.72 39.77 -15.81
C GLU A 800 -5.87 40.32 -14.66
N TYR A 801 -4.76 41.02 -14.94
CA TYR A 801 -3.91 41.59 -13.90
C TYR A 801 -4.61 42.68 -13.09
N ALA A 802 -5.54 43.42 -13.70
CA ALA A 802 -6.38 44.37 -13.00
C ALA A 802 -7.27 43.67 -11.95
N ASN A 803 -7.82 42.49 -12.29
CA ASN A 803 -8.62 41.68 -11.36
C ASN A 803 -7.76 41.14 -10.22
N PHE A 804 -6.56 40.63 -10.53
CA PHE A 804 -5.59 40.19 -9.54
C PHE A 804 -5.21 41.32 -8.56
N ARG A 805 -4.95 42.52 -9.07
CA ARG A 805 -4.57 43.69 -8.24
C ARG A 805 -5.72 44.17 -7.36
N ALA A 806 -6.96 44.08 -7.84
CA ALA A 806 -8.15 44.48 -7.08
C ALA A 806 -8.51 43.48 -5.98
N ASP A 807 -8.41 42.18 -6.25
CA ASP A 807 -8.75 41.11 -5.31
C ASP A 807 -7.85 39.87 -5.50
N PRO A 808 -6.64 39.87 -4.92
CA PRO A 808 -5.69 38.78 -5.10
C PRO A 808 -6.15 37.48 -4.39
N HIS A 809 -6.99 37.58 -3.35
CA HIS A 809 -7.54 36.41 -2.66
C HIS A 809 -8.47 35.65 -3.59
N ARG A 810 -9.41 36.35 -4.22
CA ARG A 810 -10.35 35.76 -5.16
C ARG A 810 -9.63 35.25 -6.42
N PHE A 811 -8.62 35.98 -6.90
CA PHE A 811 -7.80 35.49 -8.01
C PHE A 811 -7.11 34.17 -7.67
N PHE A 812 -6.49 34.08 -6.48
CA PHE A 812 -5.87 32.85 -6.00
C PHE A 812 -6.88 31.69 -5.94
N LEU A 813 -8.03 31.87 -5.30
CA LEU A 813 -9.07 30.83 -5.21
C LEU A 813 -9.63 30.42 -6.57
N SER A 814 -9.81 31.36 -7.50
CA SER A 814 -10.23 31.07 -8.88
C SER A 814 -9.16 30.34 -9.71
N SER A 815 -7.91 30.31 -9.23
CA SER A 815 -6.82 29.55 -9.84
C SER A 815 -6.77 28.10 -9.33
N LEU A 816 -7.34 27.83 -8.15
CA LEU A 816 -7.42 26.51 -7.50
C LEU A 816 -8.63 25.71 -8.01
N PRO A 817 -8.81 24.42 -7.65
CA PRO A 817 -9.98 23.63 -8.05
C PRO A 817 -11.31 24.29 -7.64
N THR A 818 -12.36 24.08 -8.43
CA THR A 818 -13.72 24.53 -8.08
C THR A 818 -14.21 23.83 -6.81
N LEU A 819 -15.32 24.29 -6.23
CA LEU A 819 -15.93 23.64 -5.07
C LEU A 819 -16.20 22.14 -5.35
N LEU A 820 -16.76 21.81 -6.52
CA LEU A 820 -17.07 20.43 -6.90
C LEU A 820 -15.80 19.58 -7.03
N GLN A 821 -14.76 20.09 -7.70
CA GLN A 821 -13.49 19.37 -7.85
C GLN A 821 -12.81 19.16 -6.50
N ALA A 822 -12.79 20.18 -5.65
CA ALA A 822 -12.21 20.12 -4.32
C ALA A 822 -12.93 19.09 -3.43
N THR A 823 -14.27 19.08 -3.39
CA THR A 823 -15.02 18.11 -2.58
C THR A 823 -14.91 16.69 -3.13
N GLN A 824 -14.87 16.52 -4.46
CA GLN A 824 -14.65 15.22 -5.09
C GLN A 824 -13.27 14.66 -4.71
N PHE A 825 -12.24 15.49 -4.81
CA PHE A 825 -10.87 15.13 -4.41
C PHE A 825 -10.82 14.77 -2.92
N MET A 826 -11.34 15.63 -2.05
CA MET A 826 -11.32 15.45 -0.59
C MET A 826 -12.02 14.17 -0.15
N ALA A 827 -13.16 13.82 -0.76
CA ALA A 827 -13.87 12.58 -0.43
C ALA A 827 -13.05 11.32 -0.76
N VAL A 828 -12.27 11.36 -1.84
CA VAL A 828 -11.40 10.24 -2.21
C VAL A 828 -10.20 10.18 -1.28
N VAL A 829 -9.45 11.26 -1.09
CA VAL A 829 -8.26 11.22 -0.22
C VAL A 829 -8.60 10.91 1.24
N ASP A 830 -9.79 11.27 1.73
CA ASP A 830 -10.32 10.84 3.02
C ASP A 830 -10.45 9.32 3.10
N THR A 831 -11.06 8.71 2.08
CA THR A 831 -11.20 7.24 2.00
C THR A 831 -9.84 6.56 1.89
N LEU A 832 -8.93 7.11 1.06
CA LEU A 832 -7.58 6.55 0.87
C LEU A 832 -6.70 6.70 2.12
N SER A 833 -6.96 7.69 2.98
CA SER A 833 -6.20 7.88 4.24
C SER A 833 -6.76 7.08 5.42
N THR A 834 -7.79 6.26 5.21
CA THR A 834 -8.52 5.58 6.28
C THR A 834 -8.00 4.16 6.52
N HIS A 835 -7.45 3.90 7.71
CA HIS A 835 -7.17 2.53 8.16
C HIS A 835 -8.48 1.77 8.42
N SER A 836 -8.59 0.55 7.89
CA SER A 836 -9.76 -0.29 8.15
C SER A 836 -9.64 -1.01 9.49
N PRO A 837 -10.77 -1.42 10.11
CA PRO A 837 -10.73 -2.16 11.38
C PRO A 837 -10.02 -3.52 11.33
N ASP A 838 -9.82 -4.08 10.14
CA ASP A 838 -9.16 -5.36 9.88
C ASP A 838 -7.73 -5.20 9.34
N GLU A 839 -7.15 -4.00 9.44
CA GLU A 839 -5.78 -3.75 8.99
C GLU A 839 -4.76 -4.55 9.80
N GLU A 840 -3.69 -5.01 9.15
CA GLU A 840 -2.55 -5.68 9.80
C GLU A 840 -1.30 -4.81 9.65
N TYR A 841 -0.72 -4.39 10.77
CA TYR A 841 0.44 -3.50 10.77
C TYR A 841 1.77 -4.27 10.68
N LEU A 842 2.83 -3.56 10.33
CA LEU A 842 4.17 -4.12 10.18
C LEU A 842 4.62 -4.82 11.47
N GLY A 843 5.06 -6.07 11.34
CA GLY A 843 5.43 -6.91 12.49
C GLY A 843 4.23 -7.59 13.15
N GLU A 844 3.01 -7.41 12.64
CA GLU A 844 1.83 -8.19 13.00
C GLU A 844 1.54 -9.25 11.95
N ARG A 845 0.87 -10.33 12.36
CA ARG A 845 0.40 -11.37 11.46
C ARG A 845 -0.81 -12.07 12.05
N GLN A 846 -1.81 -12.39 11.21
CA GLN A 846 -2.84 -13.35 11.59
C GLN A 846 -2.23 -14.70 11.99
N GLN A 847 -2.74 -15.28 13.08
CA GLN A 847 -2.28 -16.57 13.62
C GLN A 847 -0.75 -16.61 13.90
N PRO A 848 -0.23 -15.70 14.75
CA PRO A 848 1.20 -15.44 14.89
C PRO A 848 2.01 -16.65 15.38
N SER A 849 1.37 -17.63 16.03
CA SER A 849 2.01 -18.84 16.56
C SER A 849 1.81 -20.09 15.70
N THR A 850 1.00 -20.05 14.63
CA THR A 850 0.66 -21.24 13.85
C THR A 850 0.82 -21.09 12.33
N TRP A 851 1.21 -19.91 11.83
CA TRP A 851 1.48 -19.68 10.39
C TRP A 851 2.68 -20.47 9.85
N SER A 852 3.67 -20.75 10.72
CA SER A 852 4.82 -21.61 10.45
C SER A 852 4.86 -22.79 11.42
N GLY A 853 5.44 -23.90 10.99
CA GLY A 853 5.80 -25.02 11.85
C GLY A 853 7.14 -24.83 12.58
N ASP A 854 7.91 -23.80 12.23
CA ASP A 854 9.26 -23.59 12.75
C ASP A 854 9.27 -22.59 13.91
N ALA A 855 9.57 -23.11 15.10
CA ALA A 855 9.53 -22.34 16.35
C ALA A 855 10.57 -21.20 16.36
N GLU A 856 11.76 -21.43 15.80
CA GLU A 856 12.83 -20.40 15.72
C GLU A 856 12.40 -19.18 14.91
N ILE A 857 11.68 -19.42 13.81
CA ILE A 857 11.15 -18.36 12.95
C ILE A 857 9.98 -17.62 13.59
N ILE A 858 9.14 -18.32 14.34
CA ILE A 858 8.08 -17.68 15.15
C ILE A 858 8.71 -16.78 16.22
N GLU A 859 9.76 -17.24 16.90
CA GLU A 859 10.50 -16.45 17.88
C GLU A 859 11.17 -15.23 17.25
N ALA A 860 11.81 -15.40 16.09
CA ALA A 860 12.40 -14.31 15.34
C ALA A 860 11.35 -13.25 14.91
N LEU A 861 10.13 -13.67 14.51
CA LEU A 861 9.03 -12.73 14.25
C LEU A 861 8.67 -11.94 15.50
N TYR A 862 8.59 -12.58 16.68
CA TYR A 862 8.34 -11.84 17.94
C TYR A 862 9.44 -10.83 18.26
N GLY A 863 10.70 -11.16 17.95
CA GLY A 863 11.84 -10.25 18.01
C GLY A 863 11.63 -9.02 17.12
N PHE A 864 11.31 -9.25 15.84
CA PHE A 864 10.98 -8.19 14.90
C PHE A 864 9.80 -7.32 15.36
N SER A 865 8.69 -7.92 15.82
CA SER A 865 7.55 -7.17 16.37
C SER A 865 7.95 -6.32 17.58
N ALA A 866 8.87 -6.79 18.42
CA ALA A 866 9.35 -6.03 19.58
C ALA A 866 10.24 -4.86 19.16
N GLU A 867 11.07 -5.04 18.13
CA GLU A 867 11.90 -3.98 17.54
C GLU A 867 11.03 -2.87 16.91
N ILE A 868 10.02 -3.24 16.11
CA ILE A 868 9.07 -2.29 15.53
C ILE A 868 8.36 -1.45 16.62
N ARG A 869 7.93 -2.08 17.72
CA ARG A 869 7.38 -1.33 18.87
C ARG A 869 8.41 -0.45 19.58
N GLY A 870 9.69 -0.81 19.53
CA GLY A 870 10.79 0.00 20.02
C GLY A 870 10.99 1.26 19.19
N ILE A 871 10.93 1.11 17.85
CA ILE A 871 11.05 2.21 16.88
C ILE A 871 9.96 3.26 17.13
N GLU A 872 8.72 2.84 17.38
CA GLU A 872 7.63 3.77 17.73
C GLU A 872 8.01 4.72 18.87
N LYS A 873 8.64 4.20 19.92
CA LYS A 873 9.04 5.00 21.09
C LYS A 873 10.16 5.99 20.72
N GLU A 874 11.09 5.58 19.86
CA GLU A 874 12.14 6.48 19.39
C GLU A 874 11.58 7.59 18.50
N ILE A 875 10.64 7.28 17.60
CA ILE A 875 9.94 8.29 16.79
C ILE A 875 9.17 9.27 17.69
N GLN A 876 8.46 8.77 18.69
CA GLN A 876 7.76 9.62 19.66
C GLN A 876 8.74 10.53 20.41
N LYS A 877 9.89 10.01 20.85
CA LYS A 877 10.93 10.81 21.50
C LYS A 877 11.45 11.91 20.57
N ARG A 878 11.74 11.61 19.29
CA ARG A 878 12.15 12.59 18.29
C ARG A 878 11.11 13.67 18.06
N ASN A 879 9.83 13.31 17.99
CA ASN A 879 8.72 14.24 17.85
C ASN A 879 8.57 15.21 19.04
N HIS A 880 9.15 14.90 20.20
CA HIS A 880 9.14 15.76 21.38
C HIS A 880 10.48 16.47 21.64
N ASP A 881 11.50 16.26 20.80
CA ASP A 881 12.81 16.91 20.95
C ASP A 881 12.79 18.32 20.35
N PRO A 882 12.91 19.40 21.15
CA PRO A 882 12.88 20.76 20.66
C PRO A 882 14.08 21.13 19.76
N ASN A 883 15.12 20.30 19.70
CA ASN A 883 16.24 20.50 18.78
C ASN A 883 15.91 20.04 17.34
N LEU A 884 14.90 19.19 17.17
CA LEU A 884 14.44 18.68 15.87
C LEU A 884 13.31 19.54 15.30
N ARG A 885 13.69 20.68 14.71
CA ARG A 885 12.78 21.76 14.29
C ARG A 885 11.84 21.39 13.14
N ASN A 886 12.17 20.39 12.32
CA ASN A 886 11.27 19.90 11.26
C ASN A 886 10.13 19.01 11.81
N ARG A 887 10.15 18.72 13.12
CA ARG A 887 9.18 17.85 13.82
C ARG A 887 8.56 18.51 15.05
N CYS A 888 9.28 19.43 15.70
CA CYS A 888 8.91 20.03 16.97
C CYS A 888 9.00 21.57 16.92
N GLY A 889 7.96 22.25 17.39
CA GLY A 889 7.90 23.70 17.42
C GLY A 889 6.48 24.27 17.46
N ALA A 890 6.36 25.59 17.60
CA ALA A 890 5.06 26.27 17.58
C ALA A 890 4.39 26.11 16.20
N GLY A 891 3.19 25.53 16.19
CA GLY A 891 2.45 25.25 14.95
C GLY A 891 3.03 24.12 14.09
N VAL A 892 4.14 23.50 14.48
CA VAL A 892 4.75 22.38 13.75
C VAL A 892 4.03 21.09 14.10
N LEU A 893 3.71 20.29 13.07
CA LEU A 893 3.15 18.97 13.25
C LEU A 893 4.26 17.94 13.51
N PRO A 894 4.08 17.04 14.50
CA PRO A 894 4.95 15.88 14.62
C PRO A 894 4.86 15.05 13.35
N TYR A 895 5.97 14.45 12.95
CA TYR A 895 5.95 13.52 11.82
C TYR A 895 5.58 12.13 12.33
N GLU A 896 4.38 11.66 12.00
CA GLU A 896 3.83 10.39 12.51
C GLU A 896 3.55 9.34 11.42
N LEU A 897 3.78 9.66 10.14
CA LEU A 897 3.47 8.76 9.02
C LEU A 897 4.25 7.44 9.02
N LEU A 898 5.38 7.39 9.74
CA LEU A 898 6.18 6.18 9.94
C LEU A 898 6.10 5.64 11.37
N VAL A 899 5.16 6.13 12.19
CA VAL A 899 4.85 5.48 13.46
C VAL A 899 4.14 4.14 13.14
N PRO A 900 4.68 2.98 13.55
CA PRO A 900 4.19 1.69 13.07
C PRO A 900 2.74 1.34 13.41
N SER A 901 2.25 1.67 14.60
CA SER A 901 0.89 1.32 15.03
C SER A 901 -0.14 2.42 14.75
N SER A 902 -1.39 2.02 14.49
CA SER A 902 -2.53 2.92 14.41
C SER A 902 -3.84 2.26 14.83
N GLU A 903 -4.79 3.08 15.27
CA GLU A 903 -6.20 2.72 15.36
C GLU A 903 -6.89 2.87 13.99
N PRO A 904 -8.10 2.31 13.79
CA PRO A 904 -8.88 2.52 12.56
C PRO A 904 -9.27 3.98 12.37
N GLY A 905 -9.37 4.43 11.11
CA GLY A 905 -9.72 5.82 10.76
C GLY A 905 -8.59 6.58 10.06
N VAL A 906 -8.79 7.90 9.87
CA VAL A 906 -7.79 8.82 9.32
C VAL A 906 -6.91 9.34 10.46
N THR A 907 -5.74 8.74 10.65
CA THR A 907 -4.91 8.97 11.84
C THR A 907 -3.57 9.66 11.55
N CYS A 908 -3.13 9.72 10.28
CA CYS A 908 -1.79 10.23 9.88
C CYS A 908 -0.62 9.42 10.47
N ARG A 909 -0.85 8.14 10.78
CA ARG A 909 0.13 7.20 11.35
C ARG A 909 -0.29 5.76 11.07
N GLY A 910 0.58 4.81 11.32
CA GLY A 910 0.34 3.39 11.07
C GLY A 910 1.05 2.95 9.81
N VAL A 911 1.80 1.86 9.92
CA VAL A 911 2.51 1.25 8.79
C VAL A 911 1.91 -0.14 8.56
N PRO A 912 0.98 -0.31 7.62
CA PRO A 912 0.45 -1.62 7.24
C PRO A 912 1.53 -2.55 6.69
N ASN A 913 1.26 -3.86 6.69
CA ASN A 913 2.14 -4.83 6.06
C ASN A 913 2.20 -4.66 4.52
N SER A 914 1.12 -4.21 3.89
CA SER A 914 0.95 -4.22 2.44
C SER A 914 0.33 -2.94 1.88
N VAL A 915 0.23 -2.88 0.55
CA VAL A 915 -0.50 -1.84 -0.18
C VAL A 915 -2.01 -2.11 -0.03
N SER A 916 -2.55 -1.84 1.15
CA SER A 916 -3.91 -2.23 1.53
C SER A 916 -4.90 -1.07 1.57
N ILE A 917 -4.44 0.17 1.66
CA ILE A 917 -5.14 1.39 1.18
C ILE A 917 -4.24 2.59 1.30
#